data_AF-A0A8H6K798-F1
#
_entry.id   AF-A0A8H6K798-F1
#
_cell.length_a   1.000
_cell.length_b   1.000
_cell.length_c   1.000
_cell.angle_alpha   90.00
_cell.angle_beta   90.00
_cell.angle_gamma   90.00
#
_symmetry.space_group_name_H-M   'P 1'
#
loop_
_entity.id
_entity.type
_entity.pdbx_description
1 polymer ?
#
loop_
_entity_poly.entity_id
_entity_poly.type
_entity_poly.pdbx_seq_one_letter_code
_entity_poly.pdbx_strand_id
1 'polypeptide(L)'
;MATAAAETSHERPKQCPDAATKPSSGCPYSRGEKIPGPTAYPLIGSIPHLDLKAPFESMVTIQRQYGPVFQMVFAGKREISVCTRELAHEVCDESRWHKLVSSGVSTLRQVVQDALFTAHHGSRQWGISHRILKPIFGPLSVRSMFDEMSDVAEQLCLKWARHGPDHAIDVAADYTRLTLDTIALCMMDYRFNSFYRDGQHHPFVSHMVSILSEADIQAMLPDWAGFFRPRAMRKFKRDIQLMTELCRGMVEHRRRNPVARRDFLNAMLNNSDPDTGERLDDDEIVRNLITFLVAGHETTSGMLSFATYYLLAHPETLARAQKEVDDVVGTGPVSAAHLGRLPYLDAVFREALRLMPTAVAFYVTPYKTEMLGGKYVVEPGEAVCLLLDPIHRDRAVYGDDADEWRPERMLQEEFEALPPDAWKPFGNGQRICLGMAFTWQEAKLAMAMLLKNFDLEMHDPGYKLKIKHLLTIKPEGFKIRAKLRRGRTATDLHNELRRGGRRPQGEEEPVMSQDVPPLSQGKELAILYGSETGSCEALANRLAANLDSRGFKTTVGAMNSAVGQMPRLCVFICGTYHGKPAANASEFTHWVEELQPGSLDREHRYAVLGCGHSDWASTFYMAPLLLDAQLEVAGASRLLPMGKMNNARDDAFEVLDRWTGEILGAMCDGKPGTEAAAGWSPSWSSSPCFDVKVVESPNMNVESTTPSSPPGFCTATVSDLRTLAVDPDTGRREKGHLELILPVGMTYAPGWHVQVIPRNDKASIDRALCRFGLRSDAIVIVNAENGATGRGLDMPLGMPIPASHLFAGRDLRRAITRPDVVLDRLSELAVDDTARAALATTKAAESLRKNPRSLLDVLDQFPPSAVPVTLAELVALLPRMQARTYSFSSCPAHVAATAKTSPHAHGGQRATLTFSIVDQQTDPTRGVGSNFLSTLASQDPVHISVRPGQDGSSKFRLPSDPSTPVIMIGAGAGIAPFRAFVQQRAELLRNGAVLGRGLLFFGCKGPHDDLYRDELSGYSTDVVTVERAYSRPLGGGAGRYVADALLGLRRGEVVELWRRGAVVLVCGSKSLADGVVRTLVPILFGVDKLEGRIGTHVDQKDWWEKCMASGRYVAEVFA
;
A
#
# COMPACT_ATOMS: atom_id res chain seq x y z
N MET A 1 43.90 42.16 30.49
CA MET A 1 43.40 43.48 30.03
C MET A 1 41.98 43.31 29.52
N ALA A 2 41.18 44.39 29.57
CA ALA A 2 39.80 44.57 29.10
C ALA A 2 39.27 43.56 28.07
N THR A 3 38.13 42.88 28.26
CA THR A 3 36.72 43.36 28.34
C THR A 3 36.20 44.08 27.10
N ALA A 4 35.28 43.42 26.39
CA ALA A 4 34.15 44.05 25.70
C ALA A 4 32.96 43.08 25.78
N ALA A 5 31.79 43.58 26.20
CA ALA A 5 30.56 42.80 26.34
C ALA A 5 29.51 43.28 25.34
N ALA A 6 28.55 42.42 25.01
CA ALA A 6 27.28 42.81 24.40
C ALA A 6 26.17 42.00 25.09
N GLU A 7 25.19 42.70 25.66
CA GLU A 7 24.10 42.13 26.44
C GLU A 7 22.97 41.65 25.54
N THR A 8 22.30 40.57 25.92
CA THR A 8 20.87 40.35 25.60
C THR A 8 20.15 39.86 26.84
N SER A 9 18.97 40.44 27.09
CA SER A 9 18.24 40.33 28.35
C SER A 9 17.33 39.10 28.39
N HIS A 10 17.54 38.23 29.36
CA HIS A 10 16.50 37.31 29.84
C HIS A 10 16.08 37.67 31.25
N GLU A 11 14.77 37.82 31.45
CA GLU A 11 14.17 37.99 32.77
C GLU A 11 14.48 36.77 33.65
N ARG A 12 14.78 37.02 34.94
CA ARG A 12 15.15 35.96 35.88
C ARG A 12 13.91 35.17 36.33
N PRO A 13 13.86 33.85 36.14
CA PRO A 13 13.05 33.02 37.02
C PRO A 13 13.59 33.13 38.45
N LYS A 14 12.72 33.25 39.45
CA LYS A 14 13.13 33.33 40.86
C LYS A 14 13.88 32.05 41.25
N GLN A 15 15.14 32.19 41.67
CA GLN A 15 15.95 31.07 42.16
C GLN A 15 15.38 30.47 43.45
N CYS A 16 15.60 29.16 43.64
CA CYS A 16 16.00 28.63 44.93
C CYS A 16 17.42 28.03 44.75
N PRO A 17 18.40 28.34 45.63
CA PRO A 17 19.80 27.96 45.41
C PRO A 17 20.19 26.62 46.08
N ASP A 18 21.23 26.02 45.50
CA ASP A 18 22.22 25.07 46.06
C ASP A 18 21.83 24.06 47.17
N ALA A 19 22.19 22.80 46.89
CA ALA A 19 21.89 21.58 47.65
C ALA A 19 22.58 21.44 49.04
N ALA A 20 22.74 22.53 49.79
CA ALA A 20 23.43 22.55 51.10
C ALA A 20 22.68 23.31 52.21
N THR A 21 21.49 23.86 51.97
CA THR A 21 20.68 24.52 53.02
C THR A 21 19.38 23.77 53.31
N LYS A 22 19.00 23.70 54.61
CA LYS A 22 17.75 23.07 55.03
C LYS A 22 16.57 23.77 54.33
N PRO A 23 15.59 23.02 53.79
CA PRO A 23 14.52 23.63 53.02
C PRO A 23 13.70 24.59 53.88
N SER A 24 13.44 25.79 53.33
CA SER A 24 12.58 26.77 53.97
C SER A 24 11.15 26.24 54.08
N SER A 25 10.46 26.59 55.17
CA SER A 25 9.15 26.03 55.55
C SER A 25 7.96 26.45 54.68
N GLY A 26 8.22 26.89 53.45
CA GLY A 26 7.22 27.31 52.45
C GLY A 26 7.45 26.75 51.05
N CYS A 27 8.49 25.92 50.82
CA CYS A 27 8.66 25.23 49.55
C CYS A 27 7.72 24.00 49.48
N PRO A 28 6.86 23.84 48.47
CA PRO A 28 5.93 22.70 48.39
C PRO A 28 6.66 21.35 48.31
N TYR A 29 7.87 21.31 47.76
CA TYR A 29 8.72 20.11 47.69
C TYR A 29 9.42 19.76 49.03
N SER A 30 9.28 20.57 50.08
CA SER A 30 9.95 20.34 51.38
C SER A 30 9.31 19.25 52.26
N ARG A 31 8.14 18.73 51.88
CA ARG A 31 7.34 17.77 52.66
C ARG A 31 6.70 16.66 51.82
N GLY A 32 7.45 16.08 50.88
CA GLY A 32 7.00 14.86 50.20
C GLY A 32 6.80 13.70 51.18
N GLU A 33 5.79 12.88 50.92
CA GLU A 33 5.59 11.60 51.62
C GLU A 33 6.71 10.61 51.27
N LYS A 34 6.93 9.61 52.13
CA LYS A 34 7.83 8.50 51.80
C LYS A 34 7.13 7.51 50.89
N ILE A 35 7.73 7.22 49.74
CA ILE A 35 7.27 6.16 48.84
C ILE A 35 7.35 4.81 49.59
N PRO A 36 6.30 3.97 49.57
CA PRO A 36 6.32 2.66 50.21
C PRO A 36 7.24 1.68 49.46
N GLY A 37 7.72 0.61 50.10
CA GLY A 37 8.53 -0.39 49.41
C GLY A 37 9.19 -1.42 50.34
N PRO A 38 9.82 -2.46 49.77
CA PRO A 38 10.60 -3.46 50.50
C PRO A 38 11.77 -2.86 51.28
N THR A 39 12.18 -3.53 52.35
CA THR A 39 13.33 -3.09 53.18
C THR A 39 14.63 -3.15 52.38
N ALA A 40 15.36 -2.04 52.34
CA ALA A 40 16.69 -1.98 51.75
C ALA A 40 17.75 -2.42 52.77
N TYR A 41 18.43 -3.53 52.51
CA TYR A 41 19.53 -4.02 53.33
C TYR A 41 20.84 -3.29 53.00
N PRO A 42 21.79 -3.16 53.95
CA PRO A 42 23.11 -2.59 53.68
C PRO A 42 23.83 -3.32 52.53
N LEU A 43 24.48 -2.57 51.63
CA LEU A 43 25.23 -3.01 50.45
C LEU A 43 24.43 -3.73 49.34
N ILE A 44 23.44 -4.56 49.68
CA ILE A 44 22.63 -5.35 48.73
C ILE A 44 21.24 -4.77 48.45
N GLY A 45 20.83 -3.73 49.16
CA GLY A 45 19.58 -3.01 48.91
C GLY A 45 18.35 -3.92 48.97
N SER A 46 17.45 -3.78 48.00
CA SER A 46 16.20 -4.55 47.87
C SER A 46 16.36 -5.88 47.12
N ILE A 47 17.57 -6.25 46.67
CA ILE A 47 17.84 -7.48 45.90
C ILE A 47 17.27 -8.75 46.57
N PRO A 48 17.33 -8.94 47.91
CA PRO A 48 16.76 -10.15 48.56
C PRO A 48 15.25 -10.35 48.36
N HIS A 49 14.52 -9.34 47.86
CA HIS A 49 13.09 -9.42 47.54
C HIS A 49 12.82 -9.78 46.08
N LEU A 50 13.85 -10.01 45.25
CA LEU A 50 13.72 -10.41 43.86
C LEU A 50 14.25 -11.82 43.62
N ASP A 51 13.53 -12.62 42.84
CA ASP A 51 14.14 -13.75 42.13
C ASP A 51 14.93 -13.20 40.92
N LEU A 52 16.26 -13.35 40.94
CA LEU A 52 17.15 -12.95 39.84
C LEU A 52 16.87 -13.69 38.52
N LYS A 53 16.07 -14.77 38.54
CA LYS A 53 15.60 -15.49 37.33
C LYS A 53 14.21 -15.05 36.87
N ALA A 54 13.45 -14.38 37.73
CA ALA A 54 12.11 -13.87 37.47
C ALA A 54 11.91 -12.46 38.09
N PRO A 55 12.77 -11.48 37.72
CA PRO A 55 12.80 -10.17 38.37
C PRO A 55 11.50 -9.40 38.17
N PHE A 56 10.87 -9.56 37.00
CA PHE A 56 9.63 -8.89 36.63
C PHE A 56 8.42 -9.44 37.41
N GLU A 57 8.27 -10.76 37.52
CA GLU A 57 7.23 -11.37 38.36
C GLU A 57 7.39 -10.96 39.84
N SER A 58 8.63 -10.81 40.29
CA SER A 58 8.93 -10.28 41.63
C SER A 58 8.47 -8.82 41.77
N MET A 59 8.74 -7.95 40.78
CA MET A 59 8.24 -6.56 40.77
C MET A 59 6.70 -6.47 40.74
N VAL A 60 6.02 -7.30 39.96
CA VAL A 60 4.54 -7.36 39.95
C VAL A 60 3.99 -7.87 41.29
N THR A 61 4.70 -8.79 41.96
CA THR A 61 4.32 -9.25 43.31
C THR A 61 4.51 -8.15 44.35
N ILE A 62 5.60 -7.39 44.29
CA ILE A 62 5.86 -6.22 45.14
C ILE A 62 4.82 -5.13 44.90
N GLN A 63 4.45 -4.87 43.65
CA GLN A 63 3.38 -3.94 43.28
C GLN A 63 2.06 -4.29 43.98
N ARG A 64 1.65 -5.56 43.98
CA ARG A 64 0.42 -6.02 44.66
C ARG A 64 0.47 -5.83 46.19
N GLN A 65 1.66 -5.79 46.78
CA GLN A 65 1.85 -5.59 48.21
C GLN A 65 1.90 -4.10 48.61
N TYR A 66 2.53 -3.25 47.81
CA TYR A 66 2.80 -1.83 48.15
C TYR A 66 1.93 -0.81 47.41
N GLY A 67 1.19 -1.23 46.37
CA GLY A 67 0.15 -0.44 45.72
C GLY A 67 0.56 0.24 44.40
N PRO A 68 0.03 1.43 44.09
CA PRO A 68 0.15 2.06 42.77
C PRO A 68 1.55 2.64 42.46
N VAL A 69 2.36 2.86 43.50
CA VAL A 69 3.75 3.32 43.40
C VAL A 69 4.56 2.69 44.52
N PHE A 70 5.77 2.23 44.22
CA PHE A 70 6.70 1.72 45.23
C PHE A 70 8.15 2.06 44.89
N GLN A 71 9.05 1.99 45.87
CA GLN A 71 10.49 2.19 45.69
C GLN A 71 11.30 0.93 46.00
N MET A 72 12.41 0.76 45.28
CA MET A 72 13.44 -0.23 45.54
C MET A 72 14.82 0.45 45.56
N VAL A 73 15.81 -0.20 46.16
CA VAL A 73 17.19 0.29 46.19
C VAL A 73 18.12 -0.75 45.56
N PHE A 74 18.82 -0.40 44.49
CA PHE A 74 19.79 -1.24 43.81
C PHE A 74 21.18 -0.60 43.86
N ALA A 75 22.16 -1.30 44.43
CA ALA A 75 23.53 -0.79 44.61
C ALA A 75 23.62 0.64 45.21
N GLY A 76 22.69 0.99 46.12
CA GLY A 76 22.60 2.31 46.76
C GLY A 76 21.84 3.38 45.96
N LYS A 77 21.38 3.09 44.74
CA LYS A 77 20.55 3.98 43.92
C LYS A 77 19.06 3.70 44.17
N ARG A 78 18.24 4.75 44.29
CA ARG A 78 16.78 4.66 44.43
C ARG A 78 16.14 4.48 43.05
N GLU A 79 15.27 3.49 42.93
CA GLU A 79 14.42 3.25 41.76
C GLU A 79 12.95 3.27 42.22
N ILE A 80 12.13 4.05 41.53
CA ILE A 80 10.71 4.26 41.82
C ILE A 80 9.93 3.56 40.71
N SER A 81 8.95 2.73 41.03
CA SER A 81 8.09 2.06 40.04
C SER A 81 6.67 2.63 40.10
N VAL A 82 6.16 3.11 38.97
CA VAL A 82 4.76 3.52 38.79
C VAL A 82 3.97 2.45 38.08
N CYS A 83 2.76 2.17 38.57
CA CYS A 83 2.02 0.95 38.25
C CYS A 83 0.54 1.19 37.88
N THR A 84 0.11 2.45 37.72
CA THR A 84 -1.25 2.83 37.32
C THR A 84 -1.22 3.75 36.12
N ARG A 85 -2.31 3.81 35.35
CA ARG A 85 -2.44 4.67 34.18
C ARG A 85 -2.36 6.15 34.55
N GLU A 86 -2.89 6.55 35.70
CA GLU A 86 -2.83 7.93 36.19
C GLU A 86 -1.38 8.41 36.37
N LEU A 87 -0.57 7.65 37.10
CA LEU A 87 0.84 7.99 37.31
C LEU A 87 1.67 7.83 36.03
N ALA A 88 1.35 6.83 35.19
CA ALA A 88 1.99 6.64 33.89
C ALA A 88 1.77 7.84 32.95
N HIS A 89 0.55 8.39 32.94
CA HIS A 89 0.20 9.58 32.17
C HIS A 89 1.00 10.80 32.66
N GLU A 90 1.10 10.98 33.99
CA GLU A 90 1.88 12.08 34.58
C GLU A 90 3.36 12.03 34.16
N VAL A 91 3.99 10.85 34.22
CA VAL A 91 5.43 10.71 33.91
C VAL A 91 5.73 10.52 32.41
N CYS A 92 4.70 10.44 31.57
CA CYS A 92 4.83 10.48 30.11
C CYS A 92 4.86 11.91 29.54
N ASP A 93 4.64 12.95 30.36
CA ASP A 93 4.74 14.36 29.95
C ASP A 93 6.22 14.75 29.68
N GLU A 94 6.57 14.81 28.39
CA GLU A 94 7.91 15.20 27.91
C GLU A 94 8.33 16.65 28.26
N SER A 95 7.45 17.50 28.80
CA SER A 95 7.83 18.82 29.32
C SER A 95 8.44 18.78 30.72
N ARG A 96 8.10 17.73 31.50
CA ARG A 96 8.56 17.52 32.88
C ARG A 96 9.55 16.36 33.00
N TRP A 97 9.38 15.33 32.19
CA TRP A 97 10.10 14.06 32.26
C TRP A 97 10.84 13.74 30.97
N HIS A 98 11.97 13.07 31.06
CA HIS A 98 12.69 12.57 29.90
C HIS A 98 13.21 11.15 30.11
N LYS A 99 13.49 10.44 29.00
CA LYS A 99 14.10 9.11 29.03
C LYS A 99 15.37 9.10 29.88
N LEU A 100 15.43 8.15 30.81
CA LEU A 100 16.64 7.78 31.54
C LEU A 100 17.23 6.50 30.95
N VAL A 101 18.55 6.42 30.85
CA VAL A 101 19.25 5.17 30.53
C VAL A 101 19.70 4.53 31.83
N SER A 102 18.86 3.65 32.37
CA SER A 102 19.07 2.93 33.64
C SER A 102 19.08 1.41 33.43
N SER A 103 19.33 0.66 34.51
CA SER A 103 19.21 -0.80 34.56
C SER A 103 19.95 -1.50 33.40
N GLY A 104 19.41 -2.59 32.84
CA GLY A 104 20.05 -3.38 31.77
C GLY A 104 20.40 -2.56 30.52
N VAL A 105 19.63 -1.50 30.22
CA VAL A 105 19.92 -0.59 29.09
C VAL A 105 21.23 0.18 29.30
N SER A 106 21.57 0.53 30.55
CA SER A 106 22.86 1.15 30.86
C SER A 106 24.04 0.20 30.63
N THR A 107 23.87 -1.10 30.92
CA THR A 107 24.88 -2.12 30.63
C THR A 107 25.05 -2.33 29.12
N LEU A 108 23.97 -2.26 28.34
CA LEU A 108 24.03 -2.35 26.87
C LEU A 108 24.81 -1.19 26.20
N ARG A 109 25.07 -0.07 26.89
CA ARG A 109 26.03 0.95 26.41
C ARG A 109 27.45 0.39 26.24
N GLN A 110 27.83 -0.67 26.96
CA GLN A 110 29.10 -1.38 26.74
C GLN A 110 29.16 -2.09 25.37
N VAL A 111 28.01 -2.32 24.73
CA VAL A 111 27.88 -2.99 23.42
C VAL A 111 27.78 -1.95 22.30
N VAL A 112 26.85 -1.00 22.42
CA VAL A 112 26.43 -0.10 21.33
C VAL A 112 26.54 1.40 21.64
N GLN A 113 27.06 1.79 22.81
CA GLN A 113 27.31 3.18 23.21
C GLN A 113 26.10 4.11 22.98
N ASP A 114 26.24 5.15 22.14
CA ASP A 114 25.19 6.13 21.81
C ASP A 114 24.38 5.80 20.54
N ALA A 115 24.07 4.52 20.31
CA ALA A 115 23.06 4.11 19.32
C ALA A 115 21.62 4.46 19.74
N LEU A 116 20.65 4.38 18.81
CA LEU A 116 19.28 4.86 19.01
C LEU A 116 18.60 4.42 20.32
N PHE A 117 18.78 3.17 20.73
CA PHE A 117 18.16 2.62 21.94
C PHE A 117 18.89 3.00 23.24
N THR A 118 20.21 3.10 23.22
CA THR A 118 21.06 3.25 24.41
C THR A 118 21.60 4.66 24.63
N ALA A 119 21.43 5.57 23.67
CA ALA A 119 21.84 6.95 23.77
C ALA A 119 21.08 7.73 24.85
N HIS A 120 21.80 8.53 25.64
CA HIS A 120 21.22 9.41 26.65
C HIS A 120 20.25 10.45 26.03
N HIS A 121 19.41 11.06 26.87
CA HIS A 121 18.64 12.24 26.48
C HIS A 121 19.59 13.39 26.11
N GLY A 122 19.18 14.23 25.15
CA GLY A 122 20.03 15.32 24.62
C GLY A 122 21.24 14.88 23.78
N SER A 123 21.47 13.57 23.57
CA SER A 123 22.59 13.11 22.72
C SER A 123 22.42 13.59 21.28
N ARG A 124 23.40 14.38 20.80
CA ARG A 124 23.47 14.89 19.42
C ARG A 124 23.46 13.74 18.40
N GLN A 125 24.20 12.67 18.70
CA GLN A 125 24.35 11.53 17.81
C GLN A 125 23.06 10.73 17.64
N TRP A 126 22.25 10.70 18.71
CA TRP A 126 20.90 10.15 18.63
C TRP A 126 20.04 10.93 17.64
N GLY A 127 20.08 12.27 17.67
CA GLY A 127 19.30 13.13 16.76
C GLY A 127 19.66 12.91 15.29
N ILE A 128 20.95 12.91 14.97
CA ILE A 128 21.51 12.64 13.63
C ILE A 128 21.07 11.25 13.15
N SER A 129 21.34 10.20 13.93
CA SER A 129 20.95 8.83 13.59
C SER A 129 19.43 8.71 13.39
N HIS A 130 18.63 9.37 14.24
CA HIS A 130 17.18 9.27 14.21
C HIS A 130 16.58 9.92 12.95
N ARG A 131 17.00 11.14 12.60
CA ARG A 131 16.49 11.86 11.42
C ARG A 131 16.91 11.18 10.11
N ILE A 132 18.14 10.69 10.00
CA ILE A 132 18.61 9.92 8.83
C ILE A 132 17.74 8.66 8.60
N LEU A 133 17.33 7.98 9.67
CA LEU A 133 16.67 6.69 9.61
C LEU A 133 15.14 6.77 9.53
N LYS A 134 14.53 7.81 10.10
CA LYS A 134 13.07 7.97 10.22
C LYS A 134 12.28 7.83 8.90
N PRO A 135 12.74 8.32 7.73
CA PRO A 135 12.04 8.10 6.45
C PRO A 135 11.97 6.64 6.01
N ILE A 136 12.95 5.80 6.38
CA ILE A 136 12.98 4.37 6.03
C ILE A 136 11.88 3.58 6.77
N PHE A 137 11.44 4.10 7.92
CA PHE A 137 10.35 3.54 8.72
C PHE A 137 8.98 4.18 8.45
N GLY A 138 8.87 5.07 7.46
CA GLY A 138 7.59 5.61 7.03
C GLY A 138 6.64 4.54 6.47
N PRO A 139 5.31 4.67 6.60
CA PRO A 139 4.35 3.66 6.14
C PRO A 139 4.52 3.24 4.67
N LEU A 140 4.86 4.16 3.77
CA LEU A 140 5.11 3.84 2.35
C LEU A 140 6.39 3.01 2.17
N SER A 141 7.46 3.35 2.90
CA SER A 141 8.74 2.63 2.90
C SER A 141 8.60 1.23 3.49
N VAL A 142 7.84 1.07 4.58
CA VAL A 142 7.54 -0.24 5.15
C VAL A 142 6.67 -1.08 4.20
N ARG A 143 5.66 -0.47 3.56
CA ARG A 143 4.81 -1.16 2.58
C ARG A 143 5.58 -1.71 1.38
N SER A 144 6.69 -1.07 0.97
CA SER A 144 7.52 -1.60 -0.11
C SER A 144 8.35 -2.83 0.29
N MET A 145 8.55 -3.09 1.60
CA MET A 145 9.26 -4.28 2.13
C MET A 145 8.36 -5.53 2.23
N PHE A 146 7.11 -5.47 1.76
CA PHE A 146 6.14 -6.56 1.90
C PHE A 146 6.63 -7.87 1.26
N ASP A 147 7.25 -7.80 0.08
CA ASP A 147 7.69 -8.98 -0.67
C ASP A 147 8.85 -9.70 0.06
N GLU A 148 9.80 -8.96 0.64
CA GLU A 148 10.87 -9.51 1.48
C GLU A 148 10.34 -10.14 2.77
N MET A 149 9.39 -9.49 3.45
CA MET A 149 8.73 -10.07 4.63
C MET A 149 7.97 -11.35 4.27
N SER A 150 7.32 -11.38 3.10
CA SER A 150 6.58 -12.55 2.62
C SER A 150 7.53 -13.73 2.38
N ASP A 151 8.67 -13.54 1.72
CA ASP A 151 9.66 -14.60 1.50
C ASP A 151 10.13 -15.27 2.82
N VAL A 152 10.45 -14.49 3.86
CA VAL A 152 10.89 -15.07 5.14
C VAL A 152 9.73 -15.78 5.86
N ALA A 153 8.51 -15.24 5.82
CA ALA A 153 7.32 -15.89 6.36
C ALA A 153 6.93 -17.17 5.58
N GLU A 154 7.15 -17.20 4.26
CA GLU A 154 7.00 -18.40 3.42
C GLU A 154 7.97 -19.50 3.84
N GLN A 155 9.22 -19.15 4.12
CA GLN A 155 10.22 -20.12 4.60
C GLN A 155 9.84 -20.74 5.94
N LEU A 156 9.29 -19.96 6.88
CA LEU A 156 8.72 -20.47 8.14
C LEU A 156 7.58 -21.46 7.87
N CYS A 157 6.60 -21.08 7.04
CA CYS A 157 5.48 -21.93 6.67
C CYS A 157 5.97 -23.25 6.02
N LEU A 158 6.94 -23.18 5.11
CA LEU A 158 7.54 -24.35 4.48
C LEU A 158 8.31 -25.22 5.46
N LYS A 159 8.93 -24.66 6.49
CA LYS A 159 9.60 -25.43 7.55
C LYS A 159 8.59 -26.24 8.36
N TRP A 160 7.54 -25.59 8.87
CA TRP A 160 6.51 -26.27 9.67
C TRP A 160 5.79 -27.35 8.87
N ALA A 161 5.43 -27.05 7.62
CA ALA A 161 4.85 -28.03 6.70
C ALA A 161 5.73 -29.28 6.49
N ARG A 162 7.06 -29.11 6.37
CA ARG A 162 8.02 -30.21 6.21
C ARG A 162 8.17 -31.10 7.45
N HIS A 163 7.96 -30.57 8.64
CA HIS A 163 8.03 -31.35 9.88
C HIS A 163 6.78 -32.22 10.14
N GLY A 164 5.63 -31.83 9.57
CA GLY A 164 4.38 -32.59 9.71
C GLY A 164 3.61 -32.31 11.01
N PRO A 165 2.37 -32.81 11.12
CA PRO A 165 1.41 -32.40 12.14
C PRO A 165 1.77 -32.83 13.57
N ASP A 166 2.52 -33.93 13.73
CA ASP A 166 2.85 -34.48 15.04
C ASP A 166 4.12 -33.86 15.66
N HIS A 167 4.85 -33.02 14.90
CA HIS A 167 6.09 -32.44 15.37
C HIS A 167 5.87 -31.36 16.43
N ALA A 168 6.66 -31.43 17.51
CA ALA A 168 6.64 -30.46 18.59
C ALA A 168 7.48 -29.20 18.22
N ILE A 169 6.82 -28.20 17.65
CA ILE A 169 7.45 -26.95 17.21
C ILE A 169 7.70 -26.05 18.42
N ASP A 170 8.96 -25.67 18.66
CA ASP A 170 9.31 -24.56 19.56
C ASP A 170 9.00 -23.24 18.87
N VAL A 171 7.83 -22.68 19.19
CA VAL A 171 7.26 -21.55 18.45
C VAL A 171 8.05 -20.26 18.71
N ALA A 172 8.54 -20.07 19.94
CA ALA A 172 9.34 -18.90 20.31
C ALA A 172 10.70 -18.92 19.59
N ALA A 173 11.36 -20.08 19.53
CA ALA A 173 12.62 -20.22 18.81
C ALA A 173 12.46 -20.00 17.29
N ASP A 174 11.33 -20.38 16.71
CA ASP A 174 11.07 -20.19 15.27
C ASP A 174 10.60 -18.77 14.91
N TYR A 175 9.83 -18.10 15.77
CA TYR A 175 9.59 -16.67 15.59
C TYR A 175 10.86 -15.84 15.76
N THR A 176 11.75 -16.19 16.71
CA THR A 176 13.09 -15.57 16.83
C THR A 176 13.91 -15.73 15.53
N ARG A 177 13.73 -16.81 14.76
CA ARG A 177 14.37 -17.00 13.44
C ARG A 177 13.72 -16.17 12.34
N LEU A 178 12.39 -16.16 12.29
CA LEU A 178 11.60 -15.33 11.36
C LEU A 178 12.06 -13.88 11.46
N THR A 179 11.91 -13.27 12.63
CA THR A 179 12.08 -11.83 12.80
C THR A 179 13.53 -11.37 12.62
N LEU A 180 14.51 -12.23 12.92
CA LEU A 180 15.92 -11.96 12.60
C LEU A 180 16.21 -12.00 11.09
N ASP A 181 15.70 -12.99 10.38
CA ASP A 181 15.92 -13.10 8.92
C ASP A 181 15.14 -12.00 8.18
N THR A 182 13.94 -11.63 8.64
CA THR A 182 13.15 -10.51 8.08
C THR A 182 13.87 -9.18 8.24
N ILE A 183 14.29 -8.82 9.47
CA ILE A 183 14.94 -7.53 9.73
C ILE A 183 16.25 -7.41 8.94
N ALA A 184 17.04 -8.49 8.86
CA ALA A 184 18.30 -8.52 8.12
C ALA A 184 18.10 -8.41 6.60
N LEU A 185 17.09 -9.09 6.04
CA LEU A 185 16.79 -9.02 4.61
C LEU A 185 16.27 -7.63 4.22
N CYS A 186 15.27 -7.11 4.94
CA CYS A 186 14.62 -5.85 4.60
C CYS A 186 15.53 -4.62 4.80
N MET A 187 16.42 -4.66 5.80
CA MET A 187 17.24 -3.50 6.18
C MET A 187 18.67 -3.53 5.65
N MET A 188 19.19 -4.73 5.37
CA MET A 188 20.63 -4.95 5.10
C MET A 188 20.87 -5.79 3.85
N ASP A 189 19.81 -6.25 3.17
CA ASP A 189 19.86 -7.21 2.05
C ASP A 189 20.63 -8.50 2.41
N TYR A 190 20.60 -8.89 3.70
CA TYR A 190 21.42 -9.96 4.25
C TYR A 190 20.58 -11.18 4.67
N ARG A 191 20.99 -12.37 4.22
CA ARG A 191 20.31 -13.64 4.55
C ARG A 191 21.10 -14.47 5.55
N PHE A 192 20.61 -14.51 6.79
CA PHE A 192 21.11 -15.44 7.82
C PHE A 192 20.79 -16.91 7.49
N ASN A 193 19.68 -17.15 6.75
CA ASN A 193 19.16 -18.46 6.38
C ASN A 193 18.90 -19.35 7.61
N SER A 194 18.33 -18.75 8.68
CA SER A 194 18.23 -19.38 10.00
C SER A 194 17.35 -20.63 10.04
N PHE A 195 16.47 -20.82 9.05
CA PHE A 195 15.60 -21.99 8.93
C PHE A 195 16.29 -23.25 8.37
N TYR A 196 17.49 -23.11 7.79
CA TYR A 196 18.23 -24.20 7.13
C TYR A 196 19.39 -24.75 7.98
N ARG A 197 19.44 -24.41 9.26
CA ARG A 197 20.45 -24.89 10.22
C ARG A 197 19.82 -25.91 11.16
N ASP A 198 20.30 -27.15 11.11
CA ASP A 198 19.76 -28.26 11.90
C ASP A 198 19.95 -28.02 13.41
N GLY A 199 18.89 -27.57 14.07
CA GLY A 199 18.82 -27.33 15.52
C GLY A 199 19.65 -26.16 16.05
N GLN A 200 20.68 -25.70 15.36
CA GLN A 200 21.57 -24.63 15.83
C GLN A 200 21.12 -23.25 15.34
N HIS A 201 20.94 -22.31 16.27
CA HIS A 201 20.75 -20.90 15.93
C HIS A 201 22.00 -20.32 15.25
N HIS A 202 21.84 -19.22 14.49
CA HIS A 202 22.99 -18.44 14.05
C HIS A 202 23.85 -18.04 15.27
N PRO A 203 25.19 -18.14 15.24
CA PRO A 203 26.04 -17.77 16.38
C PRO A 203 25.71 -16.39 16.96
N PHE A 204 25.38 -15.42 16.08
CA PHE A 204 24.86 -14.10 16.44
C PHE A 204 23.74 -14.14 17.50
N VAL A 205 22.72 -14.98 17.33
CA VAL A 205 21.61 -15.13 18.30
C VAL A 205 22.12 -15.63 19.64
N SER A 206 23.00 -16.63 19.63
CA SER A 206 23.57 -17.21 20.86
C SER A 206 24.46 -16.22 21.62
N HIS A 207 25.23 -15.39 20.90
CA HIS A 207 26.02 -14.30 21.47
C HIS A 207 25.11 -13.21 22.04
N MET A 208 24.10 -12.78 21.27
CA MET A 208 23.13 -11.75 21.65
C MET A 208 22.28 -12.12 22.86
N VAL A 209 21.69 -13.32 22.92
CA VAL A 209 20.94 -13.80 24.09
C VAL A 209 21.85 -13.87 25.32
N SER A 210 23.12 -14.24 25.15
CA SER A 210 24.09 -14.23 26.25
C SER A 210 24.48 -12.82 26.70
N ILE A 211 24.49 -11.83 25.79
CA ILE A 211 24.74 -10.43 26.13
C ILE A 211 23.55 -9.84 26.89
N LEU A 212 22.31 -10.08 26.43
CA LEU A 212 21.11 -9.61 27.11
C LEU A 212 21.03 -10.20 28.53
N SER A 213 21.12 -11.52 28.67
CA SER A 213 21.08 -12.18 29.98
C SER A 213 22.19 -11.71 30.94
N GLU A 214 23.40 -11.46 30.43
CA GLU A 214 24.52 -10.96 31.24
C GLU A 214 24.41 -9.45 31.53
N ALA A 215 23.69 -8.69 30.70
CA ALA A 215 23.36 -7.28 30.97
C ALA A 215 22.34 -7.15 32.10
N ASP A 216 21.32 -8.01 32.13
CA ASP A 216 20.32 -8.05 33.21
C ASP A 216 20.96 -8.42 34.57
N ILE A 217 21.83 -9.45 34.59
CA ILE A 217 22.55 -9.85 35.79
C ILE A 217 23.47 -8.72 36.29
N GLN A 218 24.15 -8.01 35.39
CA GLN A 218 24.96 -6.85 35.76
C GLN A 218 24.12 -5.69 36.32
N ALA A 219 22.94 -5.42 35.76
CA ALA A 219 22.07 -4.33 36.21
C ALA A 219 21.59 -4.48 37.66
N MET A 220 21.46 -5.71 38.15
CA MET A 220 21.04 -6.01 39.52
C MET A 220 22.21 -6.07 40.51
N LEU A 221 23.45 -6.08 40.04
CA LEU A 221 24.64 -6.21 40.88
C LEU A 221 25.38 -4.87 41.03
N PRO A 222 26.07 -4.62 42.16
CA PRO A 222 26.97 -3.47 42.26
C PRO A 222 28.09 -3.51 41.21
N ASP A 223 28.51 -2.35 40.68
CA ASP A 223 29.50 -2.24 39.60
C ASP A 223 30.80 -3.02 39.85
N TRP A 224 31.24 -3.12 41.12
CA TRP A 224 32.43 -3.86 41.53
C TRP A 224 32.27 -5.39 41.46
N ALA A 225 31.04 -5.93 41.45
CA ALA A 225 30.78 -7.38 41.44
C ALA A 225 31.32 -8.08 40.17
N GLY A 226 31.48 -7.34 39.07
CA GLY A 226 32.12 -7.83 37.85
C GLY A 226 33.55 -8.32 38.06
N PHE A 227 34.28 -7.76 39.03
CA PHE A 227 35.64 -8.20 39.39
C PHE A 227 35.67 -9.67 39.85
N PHE A 228 34.63 -10.11 40.56
CA PHE A 228 34.49 -11.48 41.05
C PHE A 228 33.91 -12.45 40.00
N ARG A 229 33.52 -11.95 38.82
CA ARG A 229 32.92 -12.73 37.72
C ARG A 229 33.78 -12.76 36.44
N PRO A 230 35.13 -12.96 36.50
CA PRO A 230 36.03 -12.75 35.37
C PRO A 230 35.86 -13.77 34.22
N ARG A 231 35.18 -14.91 34.45
CA ARG A 231 34.79 -15.84 33.36
C ARG A 231 33.61 -15.29 32.56
N ALA A 232 32.58 -14.80 33.25
CA ALA A 232 31.40 -14.19 32.63
C ALA A 232 31.79 -12.91 31.86
N MET A 233 32.56 -12.02 32.48
CA MET A 233 33.01 -10.76 31.84
C MET A 233 33.88 -11.00 30.60
N ARG A 234 34.70 -12.06 30.58
CA ARG A 234 35.44 -12.45 29.36
C ARG A 234 34.52 -12.99 28.27
N LYS A 235 33.50 -13.77 28.62
CA LYS A 235 32.50 -14.26 27.66
C LYS A 235 31.72 -13.08 27.06
N PHE A 236 31.21 -12.19 27.91
CA PHE A 236 30.50 -10.97 27.52
C PHE A 236 31.29 -10.14 26.51
N LYS A 237 32.55 -9.80 26.82
CA LYS A 237 33.43 -9.05 25.90
C LYS A 237 33.66 -9.79 24.57
N ARG A 238 33.85 -11.10 24.59
CA ARG A 238 34.01 -11.92 23.37
C ARG A 238 32.74 -11.94 22.52
N ASP A 239 31.57 -12.10 23.14
CA ASP A 239 30.29 -12.10 22.43
C ASP A 239 30.05 -10.75 21.73
N ILE A 240 30.40 -9.63 22.40
CA ILE A 240 30.32 -8.26 21.85
C ILE A 240 31.25 -8.09 20.64
N GLN A 241 32.48 -8.59 20.72
CA GLN A 241 33.44 -8.57 19.62
C GLN A 241 32.89 -9.30 18.39
N LEU A 242 32.38 -10.53 18.57
CA LEU A 242 31.85 -11.34 17.47
C LEU A 242 30.60 -10.74 16.81
N MET A 243 29.73 -10.05 17.57
CA MET A 243 28.61 -9.30 16.99
C MET A 243 29.08 -8.06 16.21
N THR A 244 30.04 -7.31 16.77
CA THR A 244 30.63 -6.13 16.12
C THR A 244 31.36 -6.49 14.83
N GLU A 245 32.13 -7.59 14.81
CA GLU A 245 32.82 -8.12 13.64
C GLU A 245 31.84 -8.51 12.52
N LEU A 246 30.73 -9.18 12.87
CA LEU A 246 29.70 -9.53 11.89
C LEU A 246 29.08 -8.29 11.24
N CYS A 247 28.62 -7.32 12.04
CA CYS A 247 28.00 -6.10 11.53
C CYS A 247 29.00 -5.25 10.72
N ARG A 248 30.27 -5.17 11.14
CA ARG A 248 31.33 -4.53 10.34
C ARG A 248 31.54 -5.23 9.01
N GLY A 249 31.52 -6.57 9.00
CA GLY A 249 31.55 -7.37 7.76
C GLY A 249 30.39 -7.08 6.81
N MET A 250 29.18 -6.81 7.32
CA MET A 250 28.03 -6.38 6.50
C MET A 250 28.26 -5.00 5.87
N VAL A 251 28.74 -4.02 6.66
CA VAL A 251 29.09 -2.66 6.17
C VAL A 251 30.16 -2.72 5.09
N GLU A 252 31.25 -3.45 5.35
CA GLU A 252 32.34 -3.63 4.38
C GLU A 252 31.86 -4.34 3.11
N HIS A 253 31.03 -5.38 3.23
CA HIS A 253 30.48 -6.09 2.08
C HIS A 253 29.62 -5.15 1.22
N ARG A 254 28.76 -4.32 1.83
CA ARG A 254 27.94 -3.33 1.11
C ARG A 254 28.79 -2.23 0.46
N ARG A 255 29.84 -1.73 1.13
CA ARG A 255 30.77 -0.76 0.53
C ARG A 255 31.53 -1.35 -0.69
N ARG A 256 31.90 -2.64 -0.64
CA ARG A 256 32.53 -3.35 -1.77
C ARG A 256 31.56 -3.72 -2.89
N ASN A 257 30.28 -3.90 -2.58
CA ASN A 257 29.23 -4.29 -3.52
C ASN A 257 28.04 -3.32 -3.40
N PRO A 258 28.14 -2.09 -3.92
CA PRO A 258 27.05 -1.12 -3.85
C PRO A 258 25.82 -1.62 -4.60
N VAL A 259 24.65 -1.46 -3.98
CA VAL A 259 23.34 -1.77 -4.59
C VAL A 259 22.47 -0.52 -4.55
N ALA A 260 21.72 -0.25 -5.63
CA ALA A 260 20.80 0.89 -5.73
C ALA A 260 19.48 0.61 -4.98
N ARG A 261 19.57 0.26 -3.68
CA ARG A 261 18.42 0.03 -2.79
C ARG A 261 18.19 1.24 -1.89
N ARG A 262 16.93 1.55 -1.59
CA ARG A 262 16.54 2.56 -0.59
C ARG A 262 16.31 1.89 0.79
N ASP A 263 17.31 1.12 1.23
CA ASP A 263 17.27 0.38 2.49
C ASP A 263 17.96 1.13 3.64
N PHE A 264 17.79 0.60 4.84
CA PHE A 264 18.31 1.13 6.09
C PHE A 264 19.85 1.27 6.09
N LEU A 265 20.57 0.26 5.59
CA LEU A 265 22.03 0.30 5.52
C LEU A 265 22.52 1.37 4.53
N ASN A 266 21.90 1.49 3.36
CA ASN A 266 22.23 2.54 2.40
C ASN A 266 21.87 3.94 2.92
N ALA A 267 20.78 4.10 3.67
CA ALA A 267 20.44 5.38 4.29
C ALA A 267 21.56 5.84 5.24
N MET A 268 22.07 4.95 6.11
CA MET A 268 23.18 5.28 7.01
C MET A 268 24.53 5.51 6.30
N LEU A 269 24.77 4.81 5.17
CA LEU A 269 26.02 4.94 4.40
C LEU A 269 26.10 6.22 3.57
N ASN A 270 24.97 6.65 3.00
CA ASN A 270 24.94 7.61 1.90
C ASN A 270 24.29 8.94 2.26
N ASN A 271 23.29 8.95 3.16
CA ASN A 271 22.54 10.15 3.48
C ASN A 271 23.28 11.00 4.51
N SER A 272 23.11 12.32 4.40
CA SER A 272 23.40 13.27 5.46
C SER A 272 22.14 13.60 6.25
N ASP A 273 22.32 13.96 7.51
CA ASP A 273 21.30 14.54 8.37
C ASP A 273 20.74 15.83 7.76
N PRO A 274 19.41 16.00 7.64
CA PRO A 274 18.83 17.19 7.03
C PRO A 274 19.08 18.47 7.85
N ASP A 275 19.24 18.37 9.17
CA ASP A 275 19.38 19.52 10.06
C ASP A 275 20.84 20.00 10.17
N THR A 276 21.82 19.08 10.24
CA THR A 276 23.25 19.42 10.42
C THR A 276 24.11 19.24 9.16
N GLY A 277 23.64 18.52 8.15
CA GLY A 277 24.43 18.12 6.98
C GLY A 277 25.47 17.01 7.25
N GLU A 278 25.55 16.48 8.47
CA GLU A 278 26.55 15.47 8.85
C GLU A 278 26.16 14.05 8.44
N ARG A 279 27.16 13.16 8.37
CA ARG A 279 26.98 11.74 8.04
C ARG A 279 27.44 10.86 9.19
N LEU A 280 26.91 9.64 9.27
CA LEU A 280 27.32 8.65 10.26
C LEU A 280 28.70 8.09 9.93
N ASP A 281 29.54 7.90 10.95
CA ASP A 281 30.81 7.16 10.81
C ASP A 281 30.59 5.63 10.80
N ASP A 282 31.56 4.85 10.31
CA ASP A 282 31.41 3.39 10.19
C ASP A 282 31.15 2.68 11.54
N ASP A 283 31.64 3.22 12.67
CA ASP A 283 31.36 2.67 14.00
C ASP A 283 29.95 3.05 14.49
N GLU A 284 29.41 4.21 14.12
CA GLU A 284 28.01 4.61 14.34
C GLU A 284 27.04 3.76 13.52
N ILE A 285 27.39 3.48 12.27
CA ILE A 285 26.66 2.55 11.40
C ILE A 285 26.62 1.17 12.05
N VAL A 286 27.77 0.62 12.48
CA VAL A 286 27.84 -0.69 13.14
C VAL A 286 27.05 -0.73 14.46
N ARG A 287 27.16 0.30 15.30
CA ARG A 287 26.41 0.40 16.58
C ARG A 287 24.89 0.45 16.36
N ASN A 288 24.43 1.16 15.32
CA ASN A 288 23.01 1.19 14.96
C ASN A 288 22.55 -0.14 14.31
N LEU A 289 23.35 -0.78 13.45
CA LEU A 289 23.04 -2.12 12.89
C LEU A 289 22.79 -3.15 14.01
N ILE A 290 23.69 -3.22 15.00
CA ILE A 290 23.50 -4.09 16.17
C ILE A 290 22.19 -3.75 16.89
N THR A 291 21.90 -2.46 17.07
CA THR A 291 20.67 -2.01 17.76
C THR A 291 19.40 -2.48 17.07
N PHE A 292 19.31 -2.40 15.74
CA PHE A 292 18.12 -2.88 15.02
C PHE A 292 18.02 -4.40 14.94
N LEU A 293 19.14 -5.11 14.76
CA LEU A 293 19.16 -6.57 14.83
C LEU A 293 18.69 -7.06 16.22
N VAL A 294 19.13 -6.42 17.30
CA VAL A 294 18.68 -6.73 18.67
C VAL A 294 17.21 -6.37 18.88
N ALA A 295 16.80 -5.14 18.57
CA ALA A 295 15.46 -4.64 18.88
C ALA A 295 14.36 -5.32 18.04
N GLY A 296 14.57 -5.49 16.74
CA GLY A 296 13.55 -5.98 15.80
C GLY A 296 13.21 -7.46 15.95
N HIS A 297 14.16 -8.29 16.38
CA HIS A 297 13.93 -9.74 16.40
C HIS A 297 13.20 -10.24 17.66
N GLU A 298 13.70 -9.94 18.88
CA GLU A 298 13.18 -10.55 20.12
C GLU A 298 11.81 -9.97 20.50
N THR A 299 11.57 -8.68 20.24
CA THR A 299 10.32 -8.01 20.64
C THR A 299 9.11 -8.50 19.82
N THR A 300 9.23 -8.50 18.49
CA THR A 300 8.21 -9.03 17.58
C THR A 300 7.99 -10.52 17.77
N SER A 301 9.05 -11.30 18.01
CA SER A 301 8.92 -12.75 18.22
C SER A 301 8.25 -13.09 19.56
N GLY A 302 8.50 -12.31 20.62
CA GLY A 302 7.74 -12.40 21.87
C GLY A 302 6.25 -12.10 21.66
N MET A 303 5.92 -11.01 20.95
CA MET A 303 4.53 -10.66 20.63
C MET A 303 3.80 -11.77 19.86
N LEU A 304 4.42 -12.29 18.79
CA LEU A 304 3.89 -13.41 18.02
C LEU A 304 3.71 -14.67 18.89
N SER A 305 4.65 -14.95 19.80
CA SER A 305 4.58 -16.09 20.71
C SER A 305 3.42 -15.98 21.70
N PHE A 306 3.23 -14.81 22.32
CA PHE A 306 2.12 -14.58 23.25
C PHE A 306 0.77 -14.57 22.55
N ALA A 307 0.65 -13.92 21.38
CA ALA A 307 -0.56 -13.97 20.58
C ALA A 307 -0.93 -15.41 20.19
N THR A 308 0.05 -16.23 19.78
CA THR A 308 -0.16 -17.65 19.50
C THR A 308 -0.62 -18.43 20.72
N TYR A 309 -0.02 -18.19 21.90
CA TYR A 309 -0.44 -18.81 23.15
C TYR A 309 -1.88 -18.47 23.49
N TYR A 310 -2.25 -17.17 23.48
CA TYR A 310 -3.59 -16.74 23.87
C TYR A 310 -4.67 -17.22 22.91
N LEU A 311 -4.42 -17.19 21.59
CA LEU A 311 -5.33 -17.79 20.60
C LEU A 311 -5.53 -19.29 20.86
N LEU A 312 -4.45 -20.04 21.10
CA LEU A 312 -4.52 -21.48 21.36
C LEU A 312 -5.18 -21.83 22.70
N ALA A 313 -5.13 -20.93 23.68
CA ALA A 313 -5.83 -21.07 24.96
C ALA A 313 -7.33 -20.73 24.87
N HIS A 314 -7.75 -20.03 23.82
CA HIS A 314 -9.11 -19.47 23.66
C HIS A 314 -9.66 -19.78 22.25
N PRO A 315 -10.13 -21.03 22.01
CA PRO A 315 -10.47 -21.54 20.67
C PRO A 315 -11.49 -20.70 19.89
N GLU A 316 -12.39 -20.00 20.59
CA GLU A 316 -13.35 -19.07 19.99
C GLU A 316 -12.66 -17.85 19.36
N THR A 317 -11.62 -17.31 20.00
CA THR A 317 -10.83 -16.20 19.44
C THR A 317 -9.93 -16.66 18.30
N LEU A 318 -9.36 -17.87 18.39
CA LEU A 318 -8.65 -18.52 17.27
C LEU A 318 -9.56 -18.72 16.06
N ALA A 319 -10.75 -19.30 16.26
CA ALA A 319 -11.71 -19.53 15.18
C ALA A 319 -12.15 -18.21 14.53
N ARG A 320 -12.34 -17.14 15.33
CA ARG A 320 -12.68 -15.81 14.82
C ARG A 320 -11.53 -15.18 14.02
N ALA A 321 -10.28 -15.29 14.49
CA ALA A 321 -9.11 -14.81 13.76
C ALA A 321 -8.85 -15.61 12.47
N GLN A 322 -8.96 -16.95 12.51
CA GLN A 322 -8.88 -17.79 11.31
C GLN A 322 -9.99 -17.45 10.31
N LYS A 323 -11.23 -17.19 10.78
CA LYS A 323 -12.34 -16.79 9.91
C LYS A 323 -12.09 -15.43 9.25
N GLU A 324 -11.62 -14.42 9.99
CA GLU A 324 -11.28 -13.12 9.40
C GLU A 324 -10.23 -13.27 8.29
N VAL A 325 -9.17 -14.04 8.54
CA VAL A 325 -8.14 -14.33 7.54
C VAL A 325 -8.72 -15.09 6.33
N ASP A 326 -9.57 -16.08 6.56
CA ASP A 326 -10.23 -16.84 5.49
C ASP A 326 -11.19 -15.97 4.66
N ASP A 327 -11.98 -15.10 5.27
CA ASP A 327 -12.94 -14.20 4.59
C ASP A 327 -12.23 -13.08 3.80
N VAL A 328 -11.08 -12.59 4.29
CA VAL A 328 -10.34 -11.46 3.68
C VAL A 328 -9.36 -11.91 2.59
N VAL A 329 -8.62 -13.01 2.83
CA VAL A 329 -7.59 -13.54 1.92
C VAL A 329 -8.17 -14.61 0.98
N GLY A 330 -9.20 -15.33 1.41
CA GLY A 330 -9.80 -16.45 0.69
C GLY A 330 -8.81 -17.60 0.51
N THR A 331 -8.27 -17.71 -0.71
CA THR A 331 -7.30 -18.74 -1.09
C THR A 331 -6.18 -18.23 -1.99
N GLY A 332 -6.16 -16.93 -2.29
CA GLY A 332 -5.01 -16.31 -2.94
C GLY A 332 -3.80 -16.26 -2.00
N PRO A 333 -2.63 -15.86 -2.49
CA PRO A 333 -1.55 -15.44 -1.59
C PRO A 333 -2.01 -14.28 -0.70
N VAL A 334 -1.37 -14.11 0.46
CA VAL A 334 -1.55 -12.88 1.25
C VAL A 334 -0.94 -11.73 0.44
N SER A 335 -1.60 -10.58 0.41
CA SER A 335 -1.13 -9.37 -0.27
C SER A 335 -1.11 -8.20 0.72
N ALA A 336 -0.32 -7.15 0.43
CA ALA A 336 -0.27 -5.95 1.26
C ALA A 336 -1.66 -5.33 1.50
N ALA A 337 -2.53 -5.36 0.48
CA ALA A 337 -3.90 -4.85 0.56
C ALA A 337 -4.82 -5.68 1.47
N HIS A 338 -4.48 -6.93 1.79
CA HIS A 338 -5.22 -7.72 2.78
C HIS A 338 -4.94 -7.24 4.20
N LEU A 339 -3.72 -6.76 4.51
CA LEU A 339 -3.31 -6.45 5.89
C LEU A 339 -4.14 -5.33 6.52
N GLY A 340 -4.47 -4.27 5.77
CA GLY A 340 -5.36 -3.19 6.24
C GLY A 340 -6.80 -3.63 6.54
N ARG A 341 -7.19 -4.86 6.13
CA ARG A 341 -8.53 -5.43 6.28
C ARG A 341 -8.62 -6.52 7.36
N LEU A 342 -7.62 -6.64 8.24
CA LEU A 342 -7.58 -7.62 9.34
C LEU A 342 -7.67 -6.96 10.75
N PRO A 343 -8.77 -6.25 11.08
CA PRO A 343 -8.88 -5.50 12.35
C PRO A 343 -9.01 -6.38 13.60
N TYR A 344 -9.52 -7.62 13.52
CA TYR A 344 -9.51 -8.53 14.65
C TYR A 344 -8.11 -9.06 14.93
N LEU A 345 -7.30 -9.28 13.90
CA LEU A 345 -5.89 -9.63 14.06
C LEU A 345 -5.08 -8.49 14.75
N ASP A 346 -5.37 -7.23 14.42
CA ASP A 346 -4.82 -6.07 15.16
C ASP A 346 -5.21 -6.12 16.64
N ALA A 347 -6.49 -6.39 16.91
CA ALA A 347 -7.03 -6.47 18.26
C ALA A 347 -6.40 -7.60 19.10
N VAL A 348 -6.16 -8.77 18.48
CA VAL A 348 -5.43 -9.91 19.08
C VAL A 348 -4.01 -9.51 19.49
N PHE A 349 -3.25 -8.82 18.63
CA PHE A 349 -1.90 -8.37 18.96
C PHE A 349 -1.88 -7.27 20.03
N ARG A 350 -2.83 -6.32 19.97
CA ARG A 350 -2.99 -5.28 21.01
C ARG A 350 -3.28 -5.88 22.38
N GLU A 351 -4.17 -6.88 22.45
CA GLU A 351 -4.50 -7.57 23.70
C GLU A 351 -3.34 -8.45 24.20
N ALA A 352 -2.60 -9.09 23.28
CA ALA A 352 -1.40 -9.84 23.62
C ALA A 352 -0.31 -8.93 24.22
N LEU A 353 -0.11 -7.73 23.68
CA LEU A 353 0.80 -6.72 24.24
C LEU A 353 0.25 -6.02 25.50
N ARG A 354 -1.08 -6.01 25.70
CA ARG A 354 -1.68 -5.53 26.96
C ARG A 354 -1.37 -6.50 28.09
N LEU A 355 -1.65 -7.80 27.90
CA LEU A 355 -1.42 -8.82 28.93
C LEU A 355 0.06 -9.24 29.05
N MET A 356 0.83 -9.22 27.97
CA MET A 356 2.22 -9.66 27.94
C MET A 356 3.08 -8.68 27.13
N PRO A 357 3.35 -7.48 27.66
CA PRO A 357 4.20 -6.50 27.01
C PRO A 357 5.64 -7.04 26.91
N THR A 358 6.08 -7.42 25.71
CA THR A 358 7.40 -8.03 25.49
C THR A 358 8.54 -7.19 26.05
N ALA A 359 8.46 -5.87 25.88
CA ALA A 359 9.27 -4.91 26.61
C ALA A 359 8.54 -4.55 27.91
N VAL A 360 9.05 -5.04 29.04
CA VAL A 360 8.33 -5.05 30.33
C VAL A 360 8.15 -3.68 31.00
N ALA A 361 9.09 -2.76 30.75
CA ALA A 361 9.14 -1.44 31.35
C ALA A 361 10.03 -0.48 30.56
N PHE A 362 9.89 0.82 30.82
CA PHE A 362 10.88 1.82 30.43
C PHE A 362 11.09 2.87 31.53
N TYR A 363 12.20 3.61 31.43
CA TYR A 363 12.68 4.49 32.48
C TYR A 363 12.65 5.96 32.07
N VAL A 364 12.17 6.81 32.98
CA VAL A 364 12.20 8.27 32.88
C VAL A 364 12.82 8.89 34.15
N THR A 365 13.18 10.16 34.08
CA THR A 365 13.65 11.01 35.18
C THR A 365 13.09 12.42 34.94
N PRO A 366 12.83 13.25 35.97
CA PRO A 366 12.36 14.60 35.74
C PRO A 366 13.55 15.53 35.40
N TYR A 367 13.28 16.63 34.69
CA TYR A 367 14.28 17.67 34.40
C TYR A 367 14.69 18.48 35.64
N LYS A 368 13.78 18.59 36.62
CA LYS A 368 13.90 19.35 37.87
C LYS A 368 13.26 18.53 39.00
N THR A 369 13.36 18.97 40.24
CA THR A 369 12.62 18.34 41.36
C THR A 369 11.12 18.41 41.08
N GLU A 370 10.44 17.26 41.05
CA GLU A 370 9.03 17.12 40.69
C GLU A 370 8.23 16.41 41.79
N MET A 371 6.91 16.61 41.80
CA MET A 371 5.99 16.02 42.79
C MET A 371 5.07 14.97 42.13
N LEU A 372 5.54 13.73 42.08
CA LEU A 372 4.80 12.59 41.52
C LEU A 372 3.52 12.31 42.31
N GLY A 373 2.40 12.20 41.62
CA GLY A 373 1.06 11.96 42.17
C GLY A 373 0.62 13.02 43.18
N GLY A 374 1.21 14.22 43.13
CA GLY A 374 1.00 15.29 44.12
C GLY A 374 1.51 14.98 45.54
N LYS A 375 2.26 13.88 45.74
CA LYS A 375 2.64 13.36 47.07
C LYS A 375 4.13 13.08 47.25
N TYR A 376 4.80 12.59 46.20
CA TYR A 376 6.14 12.01 46.32
C TYR A 376 7.17 12.87 45.59
N VAL A 377 8.21 13.31 46.30
CA VAL A 377 9.29 14.11 45.71
C VAL A 377 10.27 13.21 44.98
N VAL A 378 10.49 13.52 43.70
CA VAL A 378 11.44 12.86 42.80
C VAL A 378 12.46 13.89 42.32
N GLU A 379 13.74 13.56 42.48
CA GLU A 379 14.86 14.41 42.12
C GLU A 379 15.42 14.07 40.71
N PRO A 380 16.05 15.02 40.01
CA PRO A 380 16.72 14.75 38.74
C PRO A 380 17.81 13.67 38.87
N GLY A 381 17.78 12.70 37.96
CA GLY A 381 18.67 11.54 37.95
C GLY A 381 18.12 10.31 38.65
N GLU A 382 17.00 10.41 39.37
CA GLU A 382 16.32 9.25 39.94
C GLU A 382 15.51 8.49 38.89
N ALA A 383 15.59 7.16 38.95
CA ALA A 383 14.94 6.30 37.98
C ALA A 383 13.47 6.10 38.32
N VAL A 384 12.57 6.59 37.48
CA VAL A 384 11.15 6.24 37.50
C VAL A 384 10.87 5.20 36.40
N CYS A 385 10.59 3.98 36.83
CA CYS A 385 10.25 2.81 36.04
C CYS A 385 8.72 2.78 35.80
N LEU A 386 8.29 2.81 34.54
CA LEU A 386 6.90 2.54 34.17
C LEU A 386 6.74 1.03 33.98
N LEU A 387 6.14 0.34 34.95
CA LEU A 387 5.95 -1.10 34.91
C LEU A 387 4.70 -1.43 34.10
N LEU A 388 4.86 -1.89 32.85
CA LEU A 388 3.75 -1.89 31.88
C LEU A 388 2.65 -2.90 32.20
N ASP A 389 2.96 -4.05 32.80
CA ASP A 389 1.98 -5.10 33.13
C ASP A 389 0.83 -4.63 34.05
N PRO A 390 1.07 -3.97 35.20
CA PRO A 390 0.00 -3.41 36.01
C PRO A 390 -0.64 -2.16 35.38
N ILE A 391 0.10 -1.33 34.62
CA ILE A 391 -0.48 -0.18 33.90
C ILE A 391 -1.49 -0.65 32.84
N HIS A 392 -1.12 -1.67 32.05
CA HIS A 392 -1.96 -2.30 31.03
C HIS A 392 -3.08 -3.18 31.61
N ARG A 393 -3.09 -3.42 32.93
CA ARG A 393 -4.17 -4.11 33.66
C ARG A 393 -4.84 -3.22 34.71
N ASP A 394 -4.69 -1.90 34.60
CA ASP A 394 -5.30 -0.98 35.54
C ASP A 394 -6.83 -1.13 35.51
N ARG A 395 -7.41 -1.64 36.60
CA ARG A 395 -8.85 -1.90 36.74
C ARG A 395 -9.67 -0.61 36.65
N ALA A 396 -9.08 0.55 36.94
CA ALA A 396 -9.73 1.85 36.74
C ALA A 396 -9.87 2.23 35.25
N VAL A 397 -9.21 1.51 34.35
CA VAL A 397 -9.31 1.67 32.89
C VAL A 397 -10.05 0.49 32.26
N TYR A 398 -9.65 -0.73 32.58
CA TYR A 398 -10.11 -1.93 31.87
C TYR A 398 -11.25 -2.68 32.57
N GLY A 399 -11.65 -2.28 33.78
CA GLY A 399 -12.73 -2.92 34.56
C GLY A 399 -12.28 -4.15 35.36
N ASP A 400 -13.24 -4.89 35.92
CA ASP A 400 -12.93 -6.07 36.74
C ASP A 400 -12.39 -7.26 35.96
N ASP A 401 -12.65 -7.30 34.64
CA ASP A 401 -12.16 -8.28 33.68
C ASP A 401 -10.78 -7.93 33.08
N ALA A 402 -10.05 -6.97 33.69
CA ALA A 402 -8.73 -6.52 33.25
C ALA A 402 -7.68 -7.64 33.15
N ASP A 403 -7.79 -8.72 33.94
CA ASP A 403 -6.87 -9.86 33.88
C ASP A 403 -7.23 -10.87 32.78
N GLU A 404 -8.40 -10.75 32.14
CA GLU A 404 -8.93 -11.69 31.15
C GLU A 404 -8.47 -11.39 29.72
N TRP A 405 -8.42 -12.42 28.88
CA TRP A 405 -8.18 -12.31 27.44
C TRP A 405 -9.47 -11.94 26.71
N ARG A 406 -9.57 -10.72 26.20
CA ARG A 406 -10.74 -10.26 25.45
C ARG A 406 -10.33 -9.31 24.32
N PRO A 407 -9.87 -9.84 23.16
CA PRO A 407 -9.48 -9.03 21.99
C PRO A 407 -10.56 -8.03 21.56
N GLU A 408 -11.83 -8.28 21.84
CA GLU A 408 -12.94 -7.40 21.54
C GLU A 408 -12.78 -5.99 22.15
N ARG A 409 -12.11 -5.83 23.30
CA ARG A 409 -11.83 -4.50 23.90
C ARG A 409 -10.77 -3.70 23.13
N MET A 410 -10.07 -4.34 22.20
CA MET A 410 -9.01 -3.77 21.37
C MET A 410 -9.45 -3.47 19.93
N LEU A 411 -10.73 -3.71 19.62
CA LEU A 411 -11.34 -3.37 18.33
C LEU A 411 -11.66 -1.87 18.26
N GLN A 412 -11.12 -1.21 17.25
CA GLN A 412 -11.54 0.10 16.73
C GLN A 412 -12.05 1.07 17.80
N GLU A 413 -13.37 1.30 17.90
CA GLU A 413 -14.02 2.27 18.78
C GLU A 413 -13.71 2.06 20.27
N GLU A 414 -13.67 0.81 20.75
CA GLU A 414 -13.35 0.48 22.16
C GLU A 414 -11.89 0.84 22.49
N PHE A 415 -10.97 0.56 21.56
CA PHE A 415 -9.56 0.95 21.70
C PHE A 415 -9.38 2.46 21.58
N GLU A 416 -10.10 3.09 20.67
CA GLU A 416 -10.04 4.54 20.41
C GLU A 416 -10.68 5.35 21.55
N ALA A 417 -11.54 4.73 22.37
CA ALA A 417 -12.10 5.28 23.60
C ALA A 417 -11.20 5.11 24.85
N LEU A 418 -10.09 4.36 24.77
CA LEU A 418 -9.18 4.19 25.91
C LEU A 418 -8.53 5.54 26.31
N PRO A 419 -8.37 5.81 27.61
CA PRO A 419 -7.74 7.04 28.06
C PRO A 419 -6.26 7.11 27.64
N PRO A 420 -5.69 8.32 27.52
CA PRO A 420 -4.28 8.51 27.17
C PRO A 420 -3.36 7.67 28.03
N ASP A 421 -2.33 7.10 27.40
CA ASP A 421 -1.26 6.35 28.06
C ASP A 421 -1.66 5.03 28.76
N ALA A 422 -2.89 4.55 28.54
CA ALA A 422 -3.37 3.24 28.99
C ALA A 422 -2.72 2.03 28.28
N TRP A 423 -2.07 2.25 27.14
CA TRP A 423 -1.43 1.22 26.32
C TRP A 423 -0.15 1.78 25.68
N LYS A 424 1.02 1.30 26.13
CA LYS A 424 2.36 1.85 25.84
C LYS A 424 3.43 0.80 25.45
N PRO A 425 3.13 -0.34 24.78
CA PRO A 425 4.14 -1.38 24.51
C PRO A 425 5.29 -0.92 23.59
N PHE A 426 5.10 0.17 22.83
CA PHE A 426 6.12 0.74 21.95
C PHE A 426 6.92 1.90 22.56
N GLY A 427 6.72 2.22 23.85
CA GLY A 427 7.39 3.33 24.54
C GLY A 427 6.67 4.67 24.44
N ASN A 428 7.39 5.78 24.67
CA ASN A 428 6.81 7.12 24.80
C ASN A 428 7.56 8.20 24.00
N GLY A 429 6.81 9.20 23.54
CA GLY A 429 7.33 10.46 22.99
C GLY A 429 8.33 10.29 21.85
N GLN A 430 9.34 11.16 21.80
CA GLN A 430 10.42 11.11 20.80
C GLN A 430 11.24 9.80 20.82
N ARG A 431 11.04 8.94 21.82
CA ARG A 431 11.73 7.66 22.01
C ARG A 431 10.81 6.46 21.82
N ILE A 432 9.64 6.64 21.19
CA ILE A 432 8.80 5.54 20.71
C ILE A 432 9.57 4.64 19.72
N CYS A 433 9.13 3.39 19.59
CA CYS A 433 9.72 2.43 18.66
C CYS A 433 9.61 2.92 17.21
N LEU A 434 10.74 3.29 16.61
CA LEU A 434 10.82 3.66 15.19
C LEU A 434 10.35 2.51 14.27
N GLY A 435 10.54 1.26 14.71
CA GLY A 435 10.13 0.05 13.99
C GLY A 435 8.66 -0.35 14.13
N MET A 436 7.79 0.48 14.72
CA MET A 436 6.40 0.08 15.03
C MET A 436 5.60 -0.34 13.78
N ALA A 437 5.65 0.44 12.69
CA ALA A 437 4.95 0.10 11.44
C ALA A 437 5.51 -1.19 10.79
N PHE A 438 6.82 -1.41 10.87
CA PHE A 438 7.49 -2.63 10.41
C PHE A 438 7.00 -3.86 11.18
N THR A 439 6.97 -3.75 12.52
CA THR A 439 6.50 -4.79 13.45
C THR A 439 5.05 -5.18 13.14
N TRP A 440 4.17 -4.20 12.91
CA TRP A 440 2.78 -4.44 12.54
C TRP A 440 2.65 -5.18 11.21
N GLN A 441 3.34 -4.74 10.17
CA GLN A 441 3.27 -5.40 8.86
C GLN A 441 3.80 -6.85 8.92
N GLU A 442 4.97 -7.04 9.53
CA GLU A 442 5.57 -8.37 9.70
C GLU A 442 4.65 -9.31 10.47
N ALA A 443 4.16 -8.89 11.65
CA ALA A 443 3.37 -9.76 12.51
C ALA A 443 2.02 -10.14 11.89
N LYS A 444 1.33 -9.17 11.26
CA LYS A 444 0.06 -9.43 10.55
C LYS A 444 0.27 -10.35 9.36
N LEU A 445 1.32 -10.16 8.57
CA LEU A 445 1.65 -11.03 7.44
C LEU A 445 1.96 -12.45 7.91
N ALA A 446 2.88 -12.60 8.86
CA ALA A 446 3.26 -13.91 9.39
C ALA A 446 2.08 -14.66 10.00
N MET A 447 1.28 -14.01 10.86
CA MET A 447 0.13 -14.67 11.49
C MET A 447 -1.00 -14.95 10.50
N ALA A 448 -1.30 -14.05 9.54
CA ALA A 448 -2.28 -14.32 8.49
C ALA A 448 -1.86 -15.52 7.62
N MET A 449 -0.56 -15.63 7.28
CA MET A 449 -0.03 -16.79 6.56
C MET A 449 -0.12 -18.08 7.38
N LEU A 450 0.14 -18.03 8.69
CA LEU A 450 0.01 -19.18 9.57
C LEU A 450 -1.45 -19.63 9.72
N LEU A 451 -2.36 -18.72 10.08
CA LEU A 451 -3.79 -19.02 10.26
C LEU A 451 -4.48 -19.47 8.95
N LYS A 452 -4.04 -18.95 7.80
CA LYS A 452 -4.50 -19.43 6.48
C LYS A 452 -4.06 -20.87 6.18
N ASN A 453 -2.84 -21.24 6.55
CA ASN A 453 -2.22 -22.49 6.09
C ASN A 453 -2.23 -23.61 7.14
N PHE A 454 -2.34 -23.32 8.43
CA PHE A 454 -2.27 -24.29 9.53
C PHE A 454 -3.45 -24.20 10.51
N ASP A 455 -4.00 -25.37 10.85
CA ASP A 455 -4.74 -25.58 12.08
C ASP A 455 -3.68 -25.80 13.17
N LEU A 456 -3.65 -24.89 14.14
CA LEU A 456 -2.65 -24.87 15.21
C LEU A 456 -3.25 -25.48 16.47
N GLU A 457 -2.46 -26.26 17.20
CA GLU A 457 -2.85 -26.88 18.48
C GLU A 457 -1.68 -26.79 19.47
N MET A 458 -1.95 -26.72 20.79
CA MET A 458 -0.89 -26.86 21.78
C MET A 458 -0.31 -28.28 21.72
N HIS A 459 1.02 -28.42 21.78
CA HIS A 459 1.64 -29.75 21.78
C HIS A 459 1.30 -30.54 23.06
N ASP A 460 1.29 -29.83 24.19
CA ASP A 460 0.82 -30.28 25.50
C ASP A 460 -0.43 -29.44 25.89
N PRO A 461 -1.64 -30.01 25.88
CA PRO A 461 -2.86 -29.31 26.32
C PRO A 461 -2.87 -28.91 27.79
N GLY A 462 -1.97 -29.48 28.61
CA GLY A 462 -1.78 -29.12 30.02
C GLY A 462 -0.78 -27.98 30.23
N TYR A 463 -0.16 -27.45 29.17
CA TYR A 463 0.81 -26.37 29.28
C TYR A 463 0.20 -25.11 29.89
N LYS A 464 0.78 -24.65 31.00
CA LYS A 464 0.49 -23.34 31.58
C LYS A 464 1.62 -22.39 31.24
N LEU A 465 1.29 -21.16 30.86
CA LEU A 465 2.25 -20.13 30.50
C LEU A 465 3.30 -19.95 31.60
N LYS A 466 4.56 -20.20 31.23
CA LYS A 466 5.75 -19.84 32.01
C LYS A 466 6.47 -18.75 31.25
N ILE A 467 7.02 -17.78 31.96
CA ILE A 467 7.72 -16.65 31.34
C ILE A 467 9.22 -16.86 31.45
N LYS A 468 9.91 -16.80 30.32
CA LYS A 468 11.36 -16.66 30.28
C LYS A 468 11.70 -15.18 30.38
N HIS A 469 12.44 -14.82 31.42
CA HIS A 469 12.86 -13.44 31.69
C HIS A 469 14.26 -13.18 31.13
N LEU A 470 14.35 -12.11 30.34
CA LEU A 470 15.56 -11.39 29.94
C LEU A 470 15.19 -9.88 30.09
N LEU A 471 15.95 -8.98 29.45
CA LEU A 471 15.55 -7.59 29.19
C LEU A 471 14.16 -7.48 28.50
N THR A 472 13.69 -8.58 27.90
CA THR A 472 12.34 -8.78 27.37
C THR A 472 11.78 -10.12 27.85
N ILE A 473 10.47 -10.32 27.74
CA ILE A 473 9.79 -11.57 28.14
C ILE A 473 9.29 -12.39 26.95
N LYS A 474 9.32 -13.72 27.06
CA LYS A 474 8.64 -14.62 26.10
C LYS A 474 8.21 -15.94 26.76
N PRO A 475 7.28 -16.72 26.16
CA PRO A 475 6.89 -18.03 26.69
C PRO A 475 8.08 -18.99 26.82
N GLU A 476 8.23 -19.64 27.97
CA GLU A 476 9.25 -20.66 28.21
C GLU A 476 8.73 -22.05 27.86
N GLY A 477 9.41 -22.74 26.95
CA GLY A 477 9.11 -24.13 26.60
C GLY A 477 7.76 -24.35 25.92
N PHE A 478 7.09 -23.27 25.49
CA PHE A 478 5.82 -23.34 24.80
C PHE A 478 6.00 -23.99 23.42
N LYS A 479 5.33 -25.13 23.22
CA LYS A 479 5.39 -25.90 21.98
C LYS A 479 4.02 -26.10 21.39
N ILE A 480 3.95 -26.03 20.07
CA ILE A 480 2.72 -26.20 19.30
C ILE A 480 2.87 -27.35 18.30
N ARG A 481 1.74 -27.79 17.76
CA ARG A 481 1.63 -28.60 16.55
C ARG A 481 1.00 -27.75 15.45
N ALA A 482 1.44 -27.95 14.21
CA ALA A 482 0.93 -27.22 13.06
C ALA A 482 0.51 -28.19 11.97
N LYS A 483 -0.80 -28.42 11.85
CA LYS A 483 -1.39 -29.31 10.85
C LYS A 483 -1.83 -28.51 9.64
N LEU A 484 -1.42 -28.90 8.44
CA LEU A 484 -1.83 -28.20 7.22
C LEU A 484 -3.35 -28.26 7.03
N ARG A 485 -3.97 -27.09 6.87
CA ARG A 485 -5.43 -26.94 6.69
C ARG A 485 -5.86 -27.60 5.39
N ARG A 486 -7.15 -27.96 5.33
CA ARG A 486 -7.83 -28.40 4.09
C ARG A 486 -7.16 -29.62 3.42
N GLY A 487 -6.46 -30.45 4.19
CA GLY A 487 -5.82 -31.69 3.71
C GLY A 487 -4.59 -31.50 2.81
N ARG A 488 -3.98 -30.31 2.81
CA ARG A 488 -2.81 -29.98 1.98
C ARG A 488 -1.56 -30.75 2.42
N THR A 489 -0.70 -31.11 1.48
CA THR A 489 0.66 -31.60 1.75
C THR A 489 1.67 -30.46 1.78
N ALA A 490 2.87 -30.71 2.32
CA ALA A 490 3.98 -29.75 2.27
C ALA A 490 4.38 -29.37 0.83
N THR A 491 4.24 -30.31 -0.10
CA THR A 491 4.49 -30.11 -1.52
C THR A 491 3.42 -29.22 -2.17
N ASP A 492 2.15 -29.34 -1.77
CA ASP A 492 1.08 -28.45 -2.24
C ASP A 492 1.32 -27.01 -1.80
N LEU A 493 1.70 -26.81 -0.53
CA LEU A 493 2.06 -25.50 -0.02
C LEU A 493 3.28 -24.92 -0.76
N HIS A 494 4.34 -25.72 -0.98
CA HIS A 494 5.51 -25.31 -1.77
C HIS A 494 5.15 -24.87 -3.19
N ASN A 495 4.23 -25.59 -3.84
CA ASN A 495 3.77 -25.26 -5.18
C ASN A 495 2.83 -24.04 -5.22
N GLU A 496 2.05 -23.79 -4.17
CA GLU A 496 1.22 -22.58 -4.03
C GLU A 496 2.10 -21.33 -3.87
N LEU A 497 3.08 -21.37 -2.95
CA LEU A 497 3.96 -20.25 -2.64
C LEU A 497 4.91 -19.90 -3.81
N ARG A 498 5.54 -20.90 -4.45
CA ARG A 498 6.38 -20.65 -5.66
C ARG A 498 5.62 -20.09 -6.86
N ARG A 499 4.30 -20.15 -6.89
CA ARG A 499 3.48 -19.53 -7.94
C ARG A 499 3.19 -18.05 -7.68
N GLY A 500 3.41 -17.53 -6.46
CA GLY A 500 3.35 -16.11 -6.13
C GLY A 500 4.69 -15.38 -6.29
N GLY A 501 5.78 -15.97 -5.82
CA GLY A 501 7.07 -15.28 -5.67
C GLY A 501 7.99 -15.17 -6.91
N ARG A 502 7.51 -14.70 -8.08
CA ARG A 502 8.41 -14.46 -9.24
C ARG A 502 8.15 -13.17 -10.02
N ARG A 503 8.87 -12.10 -9.69
CA ARG A 503 9.11 -10.94 -10.58
C ARG A 503 10.50 -11.02 -11.24
N PRO A 504 10.69 -10.49 -12.46
CA PRO A 504 12.01 -10.27 -13.05
C PRO A 504 12.70 -9.06 -12.41
N GLN A 505 14.02 -9.13 -12.21
CA GLN A 505 14.84 -7.95 -11.88
C GLN A 505 15.24 -7.22 -13.16
N GLY A 506 15.15 -5.88 -13.17
CA GLY A 506 15.70 -5.03 -14.22
C GLY A 506 14.90 -3.74 -14.44
N GLU A 507 15.22 -2.69 -13.68
CA GLU A 507 14.89 -1.30 -14.02
C GLU A 507 15.89 -0.36 -13.30
N GLU A 508 16.43 0.62 -14.02
CA GLU A 508 17.37 1.62 -13.51
C GLU A 508 16.61 2.88 -13.02
N GLU A 509 17.15 3.61 -12.04
CA GLU A 509 16.51 4.81 -11.49
C GLU A 509 16.55 6.03 -12.44
N PRO A 510 15.48 6.83 -12.52
CA PRO A 510 15.52 8.12 -13.21
C PRO A 510 16.12 9.23 -12.32
N VAL A 511 17.01 10.02 -12.92
CA VAL A 511 17.78 11.11 -12.28
C VAL A 511 16.92 12.37 -12.06
N MET A 512 17.11 13.05 -10.91
CA MET A 512 16.54 14.38 -10.63
C MET A 512 17.35 15.51 -11.29
N SER A 513 16.68 16.54 -11.82
CA SER A 513 17.31 17.78 -12.32
C SER A 513 16.71 19.02 -11.66
N GLN A 514 17.57 19.98 -11.31
CA GLN A 514 17.23 21.22 -10.60
C GLN A 514 16.82 22.39 -11.52
N ASP A 515 16.08 23.33 -10.93
CA ASP A 515 15.95 24.78 -11.18
C ASP A 515 15.75 25.36 -12.60
N VAL A 516 14.60 26.05 -12.77
CA VAL A 516 14.34 27.09 -13.80
C VAL A 516 13.47 28.19 -13.14
N PRO A 517 13.75 29.50 -13.34
CA PRO A 517 13.08 30.60 -12.63
C PRO A 517 11.65 30.94 -13.15
N PRO A 518 10.83 31.68 -12.37
CA PRO A 518 9.38 31.83 -12.62
C PRO A 518 8.97 33.14 -13.33
N LEU A 519 7.74 33.12 -13.91
CA LEU A 519 6.73 34.19 -14.11
C LEU A 519 5.83 33.81 -15.33
N SER A 520 4.52 34.09 -15.46
CA SER A 520 3.33 34.22 -14.59
C SER A 520 2.09 34.39 -15.53
N GLN A 521 0.79 34.29 -15.17
CA GLN A 521 0.07 34.10 -13.91
C GLN A 521 -1.04 33.03 -14.02
N GLY A 522 -1.03 31.97 -13.19
CA GLY A 522 -2.21 31.13 -12.91
C GLY A 522 -2.74 31.39 -11.49
N LYS A 523 -3.92 30.87 -11.11
CA LYS A 523 -4.34 30.94 -9.69
C LYS A 523 -3.34 30.13 -8.86
N GLU A 524 -2.57 30.81 -8.02
CA GLU A 524 -1.55 30.21 -7.18
C GLU A 524 -2.21 29.45 -6.01
N LEU A 525 -1.76 28.22 -5.79
CA LEU A 525 -2.26 27.33 -4.76
C LEU A 525 -1.07 26.70 -4.05
N ALA A 526 -0.89 27.03 -2.77
CA ALA A 526 0.18 26.44 -1.97
C ALA A 526 -0.27 25.10 -1.38
N ILE A 527 0.53 24.06 -1.56
CA ILE A 527 0.36 22.76 -0.93
C ILE A 527 1.43 22.64 0.16
N LEU A 528 1.01 22.83 1.40
CA LEU A 528 1.89 22.88 2.56
C LEU A 528 1.83 21.55 3.32
N TYR A 529 2.98 20.92 3.55
CA TYR A 529 3.02 19.60 4.20
C TYR A 529 3.70 19.61 5.58
N GLY A 530 3.10 18.86 6.50
CA GLY A 530 3.65 18.53 7.82
C GLY A 530 4.01 17.05 7.87
N SER A 531 5.30 16.73 7.70
CA SER A 531 5.80 15.38 7.47
C SER A 531 7.09 15.14 8.23
N GLU A 532 7.14 14.11 9.08
CA GLU A 532 8.41 13.65 9.68
C GLU A 532 8.99 12.39 9.02
N THR A 533 8.20 11.69 8.21
CA THR A 533 8.56 10.39 7.59
C THR A 533 8.50 10.43 6.05
N GLY A 534 8.44 11.64 5.45
CA GLY A 534 8.27 11.83 4.01
C GLY A 534 6.89 11.44 3.44
N SER A 535 6.00 10.86 4.23
CA SER A 535 4.71 10.33 3.72
C SER A 535 3.74 11.44 3.30
N CYS A 536 3.56 12.49 4.11
CA CYS A 536 2.69 13.61 3.75
C CYS A 536 3.28 14.45 2.60
N GLU A 537 4.61 14.50 2.50
CA GLU A 537 5.36 15.14 1.41
C GLU A 537 5.16 14.39 0.08
N ALA A 538 5.23 13.06 0.07
CA ALA A 538 4.97 12.26 -1.12
C ALA A 538 3.52 12.44 -1.62
N LEU A 539 2.55 12.53 -0.69
CA LEU A 539 1.16 12.84 -1.01
C LEU A 539 0.98 14.29 -1.52
N ALA A 540 1.68 15.26 -0.94
CA ALA A 540 1.65 16.65 -1.40
C ALA A 540 2.23 16.81 -2.80
N ASN A 541 3.35 16.16 -3.12
CA ASN A 541 3.93 16.13 -4.47
C ASN A 541 3.01 15.43 -5.49
N ARG A 542 2.30 14.37 -5.10
CA ARG A 542 1.28 13.73 -5.95
C ARG A 542 0.07 14.63 -6.17
N LEU A 543 -0.40 15.33 -5.13
CA LEU A 543 -1.48 16.31 -5.24
C LEU A 543 -1.08 17.47 -6.15
N ALA A 544 0.15 17.97 -6.04
CA ALA A 544 0.72 18.99 -6.92
C ALA A 544 0.66 18.57 -8.38
N ALA A 545 1.21 17.40 -8.72
CA ALA A 545 1.13 16.85 -10.08
C ALA A 545 -0.33 16.67 -10.56
N ASN A 546 -1.24 16.28 -9.66
CA ASN A 546 -2.66 16.16 -9.96
C ASN A 546 -3.37 17.51 -10.17
N LEU A 547 -2.92 18.61 -9.56
CA LEU A 547 -3.53 19.94 -9.63
C LEU A 547 -2.88 20.84 -10.70
N ASP A 548 -1.56 20.77 -10.88
CA ASP A 548 -0.81 21.41 -11.99
C ASP A 548 -1.39 20.96 -13.35
N SER A 549 -1.66 19.66 -13.48
CA SER A 549 -2.29 19.08 -14.68
C SER A 549 -3.74 19.51 -14.89
N ARG A 550 -4.29 20.36 -14.01
CA ARG A 550 -5.65 20.94 -14.04
C ARG A 550 -5.62 22.49 -14.03
N GLY A 551 -4.47 23.12 -14.31
CA GLY A 551 -4.37 24.56 -14.53
C GLY A 551 -4.17 25.42 -13.29
N PHE A 552 -3.95 24.82 -12.12
CA PHE A 552 -3.44 25.53 -10.95
C PHE A 552 -1.93 25.73 -11.10
N LYS A 553 -1.39 26.84 -10.58
CA LYS A 553 0.05 26.98 -10.40
C LYS A 553 0.36 26.55 -8.97
N THR A 554 0.71 25.28 -8.75
CA THR A 554 0.95 24.80 -7.40
C THR A 554 2.38 25.04 -6.93
N THR A 555 2.54 25.35 -5.64
CA THR A 555 3.82 25.40 -4.96
C THR A 555 3.79 24.40 -3.81
N VAL A 556 4.79 23.51 -3.72
CA VAL A 556 4.90 22.52 -2.64
C VAL A 556 5.96 22.98 -1.65
N GLY A 557 5.63 23.00 -0.37
CA GLY A 557 6.56 23.44 0.68
C GLY A 557 6.25 22.81 2.04
N ALA A 558 7.26 22.78 2.91
CA ALA A 558 7.05 22.48 4.32
C ALA A 558 6.19 23.58 4.96
N MET A 559 5.30 23.25 5.90
CA MET A 559 4.43 24.26 6.52
C MET A 559 5.22 25.43 7.17
N ASN A 560 6.39 25.18 7.76
CA ASN A 560 7.22 26.25 8.33
C ASN A 560 7.66 27.31 7.29
N SER A 561 7.66 27.00 5.98
CA SER A 561 8.00 28.00 4.95
C SER A 561 6.93 29.08 4.73
N ALA A 562 5.80 29.00 5.43
CA ALA A 562 4.70 29.97 5.36
C ALA A 562 4.44 30.72 6.68
N VAL A 563 5.33 30.60 7.68
CA VAL A 563 5.24 31.33 8.96
C VAL A 563 5.17 32.84 8.71
N GLY A 564 4.18 33.51 9.31
CA GLY A 564 3.97 34.95 9.16
C GLY A 564 3.35 35.39 7.83
N GLN A 565 3.29 34.52 6.81
CA GLN A 565 2.79 34.84 5.46
C GLN A 565 2.06 33.64 4.85
N MET A 566 0.87 33.32 5.37
CA MET A 566 0.01 32.28 4.80
C MET A 566 -0.53 32.69 3.43
N PRO A 567 -0.33 31.89 2.37
CA PRO A 567 -0.91 32.16 1.05
C PRO A 567 -2.45 32.19 1.04
N ARG A 568 -3.03 32.99 0.14
CA ARG A 568 -4.50 33.16 -0.01
C ARG A 568 -5.26 31.85 -0.27
N LEU A 569 -4.62 30.85 -0.89
CA LEU A 569 -5.22 29.55 -1.17
C LEU A 569 -4.25 28.43 -0.80
N CYS A 570 -4.57 27.70 0.28
CA CYS A 570 -3.71 26.66 0.84
C CYS A 570 -4.40 25.29 0.89
N VAL A 571 -3.64 24.23 0.61
CA VAL A 571 -4.02 22.87 0.95
C VAL A 571 -2.97 22.28 1.88
N PHE A 572 -3.38 21.90 3.08
CA PHE A 572 -2.50 21.31 4.08
C PHE A 572 -2.59 19.79 4.04
N ILE A 573 -1.44 19.11 3.98
CA ILE A 573 -1.36 17.65 4.21
C ILE A 573 -0.42 17.43 5.39
N CYS A 574 -0.98 17.24 6.59
CA CYS A 574 -0.19 17.19 7.81
C CYS A 574 -0.51 15.97 8.68
N GLY A 575 0.55 15.37 9.22
CA GLY A 575 0.47 14.27 10.17
C GLY A 575 0.50 14.75 11.62
N THR A 576 -0.10 13.97 12.53
CA THR A 576 0.18 14.11 13.97
C THR A 576 1.30 13.18 14.39
N TYR A 577 2.19 13.68 15.24
CA TYR A 577 3.29 12.94 15.84
C TYR A 577 3.30 13.26 17.34
N HIS A 578 2.88 12.30 18.17
CA HIS A 578 2.77 12.46 19.63
C HIS A 578 1.89 13.65 20.08
N GLY A 579 0.75 13.87 19.41
CA GLY A 579 -0.13 15.02 19.66
C GLY A 579 0.37 16.35 19.12
N LYS A 580 1.61 16.40 18.61
CA LYS A 580 2.26 17.59 18.07
C LYS A 580 2.28 17.55 16.53
N PRO A 581 2.40 18.71 15.86
CA PRO A 581 2.74 18.77 14.44
C PRO A 581 4.15 18.21 14.18
N ALA A 582 4.44 17.88 12.91
CA ALA A 582 5.79 17.55 12.47
C ALA A 582 6.77 18.71 12.73
N ALA A 583 8.07 18.42 12.88
CA ALA A 583 9.10 19.46 13.05
C ALA A 583 9.09 20.51 11.92
N ASN A 584 8.85 20.08 10.68
CA ASN A 584 8.73 20.98 9.52
C ASN A 584 7.38 21.74 9.44
N ALA A 585 6.55 21.62 10.47
CA ALA A 585 5.25 22.27 10.63
C ALA A 585 5.02 22.90 12.03
N SER A 586 5.94 22.73 12.98
CA SER A 586 5.75 23.17 14.36
C SER A 586 5.75 24.68 14.52
N GLU A 587 6.64 25.39 13.81
CA GLU A 587 6.71 26.86 13.86
C GLU A 587 5.45 27.47 13.22
N PHE A 588 4.98 26.89 12.12
CA PHE A 588 3.73 27.33 11.47
C PHE A 588 2.51 27.10 12.36
N THR A 589 2.42 25.93 12.98
CA THR A 589 1.29 25.61 13.86
C THR A 589 1.26 26.52 15.08
N HIS A 590 2.42 26.76 15.70
CA HIS A 590 2.53 27.68 16.84
C HIS A 590 2.21 29.12 16.45
N TRP A 591 2.70 29.60 15.30
CA TRP A 591 2.31 30.91 14.77
C TRP A 591 0.79 31.03 14.56
N VAL A 592 0.13 29.98 14.05
CA VAL A 592 -1.33 29.94 13.88
C VAL A 592 -2.08 29.92 15.22
N GLU A 593 -1.52 29.35 16.29
CA GLU A 593 -2.09 29.41 17.65
C GLU A 593 -2.04 30.81 18.27
N GLU A 594 -1.04 31.63 17.92
CA GLU A 594 -0.89 33.01 18.42
C GLU A 594 -1.70 34.05 17.64
N LEU A 595 -2.30 33.66 16.50
CA LEU A 595 -3.13 34.54 15.67
C LEU A 595 -4.37 35.01 16.44
N GLN A 596 -4.54 36.34 16.49
CA GLN A 596 -5.73 36.93 17.09
C GLN A 596 -6.99 36.60 16.26
N PRO A 597 -8.18 36.43 16.86
CA PRO A 597 -9.41 36.17 16.12
C PRO A 597 -9.70 37.27 15.08
N GLY A 598 -9.91 36.88 13.82
CA GLY A 598 -10.09 37.80 12.70
C GLY A 598 -8.82 38.48 12.17
N SER A 599 -7.63 38.00 12.53
CA SER A 599 -6.34 38.46 11.95
C SER A 599 -6.12 37.97 10.51
N LEU A 600 -6.79 36.88 10.11
CA LEU A 600 -6.95 36.46 8.71
C LEU A 600 -8.32 36.88 8.20
N ASP A 601 -8.37 37.34 6.95
CA ASP A 601 -9.63 37.63 6.27
C ASP A 601 -10.23 36.37 5.60
N ARG A 602 -11.49 36.49 5.17
CA ARG A 602 -12.22 35.42 4.45
C ARG A 602 -11.69 35.13 3.05
N GLU A 603 -10.72 35.89 2.54
CA GLU A 603 -10.08 35.59 1.25
C GLU A 603 -9.01 34.50 1.41
N HIS A 604 -8.46 34.33 2.61
CA HIS A 604 -7.65 33.16 2.97
C HIS A 604 -8.55 31.93 3.01
N ARG A 605 -8.34 31.02 2.06
CA ARG A 605 -9.13 29.79 1.92
C ARG A 605 -8.25 28.56 2.04
N TYR A 606 -8.71 27.58 2.81
CA TYR A 606 -7.90 26.40 3.12
C TYR A 606 -8.67 25.08 3.12
N ALA A 607 -7.95 23.98 2.92
CA ALA A 607 -8.41 22.61 3.13
C ALA A 607 -7.32 21.81 3.84
N VAL A 608 -7.68 20.86 4.71
CA VAL A 608 -6.73 20.04 5.48
C VAL A 608 -6.99 18.55 5.25
N LEU A 609 -5.96 17.78 4.88
CA LEU A 609 -5.95 16.32 4.93
C LEU A 609 -5.12 15.88 6.13
N GLY A 610 -5.82 15.51 7.19
CA GLY A 610 -5.22 14.94 8.38
C GLY A 610 -4.74 13.52 8.12
N CYS A 611 -3.44 13.31 8.27
CA CYS A 611 -2.80 12.00 8.21
C CYS A 611 -2.62 11.48 9.64
N GLY A 612 -3.14 10.29 9.93
CA GLY A 612 -3.15 9.74 11.28
C GLY A 612 -3.04 8.22 11.27
N HIS A 613 -2.97 7.61 12.45
CA HIS A 613 -2.92 6.17 12.61
C HIS A 613 -3.63 5.79 13.92
N SER A 614 -4.64 4.93 13.85
CA SER A 614 -5.58 4.69 14.98
C SER A 614 -4.97 4.10 16.25
N ASP A 615 -3.72 3.61 16.22
CA ASP A 615 -3.00 3.16 17.42
C ASP A 615 -2.71 4.30 18.41
N TRP A 616 -2.68 5.55 17.94
CA TRP A 616 -2.45 6.72 18.78
C TRP A 616 -3.76 7.44 19.13
N ALA A 617 -4.78 6.68 19.56
CA ALA A 617 -6.14 7.12 19.89
C ALA A 617 -6.23 8.52 20.52
N SER A 618 -5.55 8.73 21.66
CA SER A 618 -5.54 10.00 22.41
C SER A 618 -4.97 11.20 21.66
N THR A 619 -4.24 10.98 20.58
CA THR A 619 -3.64 12.02 19.74
C THR A 619 -4.07 11.93 18.27
N PHE A 620 -5.10 11.13 17.98
CA PHE A 620 -5.50 10.82 16.61
C PHE A 620 -6.01 12.09 15.91
N TYR A 621 -5.30 12.50 14.86
CA TYR A 621 -5.51 13.77 14.14
C TYR A 621 -5.37 15.05 14.98
N MET A 622 -4.78 15.04 16.18
CA MET A 622 -4.69 16.25 17.03
C MET A 622 -4.10 17.48 16.31
N ALA A 623 -2.97 17.33 15.62
CA ALA A 623 -2.31 18.45 14.93
C ALA A 623 -3.13 19.01 13.74
N PRO A 624 -3.64 18.20 12.77
CA PRO A 624 -4.53 18.69 11.73
C PRO A 624 -5.87 19.22 12.27
N LEU A 625 -6.43 18.65 13.34
CA LEU A 625 -7.65 19.17 13.98
C LEU A 625 -7.43 20.54 14.61
N LEU A 626 -6.30 20.73 15.31
CA LEU A 626 -5.93 22.01 15.90
C LEU A 626 -5.69 23.06 14.80
N LEU A 627 -4.95 22.70 13.75
CA LEU A 627 -4.71 23.57 12.60
C LEU A 627 -6.02 24.00 11.92
N ASP A 628 -6.90 23.04 11.62
CA ASP A 628 -8.20 23.27 10.98
C ASP A 628 -9.12 24.14 11.87
N ALA A 629 -9.10 23.96 13.18
CA ALA A 629 -9.88 24.80 14.11
C ALA A 629 -9.31 26.22 14.25
N GLN A 630 -7.98 26.37 14.43
CA GLN A 630 -7.37 27.69 14.68
C GLN A 630 -7.38 28.57 13.43
N LEU A 631 -7.25 28.01 12.22
CA LEU A 631 -7.41 28.79 10.98
C LEU A 631 -8.83 29.36 10.84
N GLU A 632 -9.86 28.62 11.26
CA GLU A 632 -11.25 29.11 11.29
C GLU A 632 -11.44 30.23 12.34
N VAL A 633 -10.86 30.09 13.54
CA VAL A 633 -10.89 31.13 14.59
C VAL A 633 -10.13 32.40 14.16
N ALA A 634 -8.98 32.24 13.50
CA ALA A 634 -8.19 33.34 12.95
C ALA A 634 -8.94 34.11 11.84
N GLY A 635 -9.97 33.51 11.23
CA GLY A 635 -10.88 34.17 10.27
C GLY A 635 -10.79 33.66 8.83
N ALA A 636 -9.95 32.66 8.56
CA ALA A 636 -9.85 32.02 7.25
C ALA A 636 -11.08 31.12 6.97
N SER A 637 -11.40 30.95 5.68
CA SER A 637 -12.57 30.20 5.22
C SER A 637 -12.22 28.77 4.80
N ARG A 638 -12.80 27.78 5.49
CA ARG A 638 -12.65 26.35 5.16
C ARG A 638 -13.36 26.05 3.83
N LEU A 639 -12.64 25.46 2.87
CA LEU A 639 -13.17 25.06 1.56
C LEU A 639 -14.02 23.78 1.64
N LEU A 640 -13.55 22.79 2.41
CA LEU A 640 -14.20 21.49 2.61
C LEU A 640 -13.85 20.96 4.00
N PRO A 641 -14.71 20.11 4.61
CA PRO A 641 -14.40 19.42 5.86
C PRO A 641 -13.05 18.74 5.81
N MET A 642 -12.33 18.72 6.95
CA MET A 642 -11.02 18.09 7.06
C MET A 642 -11.07 16.62 6.60
N GLY A 643 -10.30 16.30 5.55
CA GLY A 643 -10.10 14.93 5.10
C GLY A 643 -9.36 14.12 6.16
N LYS A 644 -9.72 12.85 6.32
CA LYS A 644 -9.08 11.94 7.29
C LYS A 644 -8.54 10.71 6.56
N MET A 645 -7.26 10.40 6.81
CA MET A 645 -6.59 9.21 6.32
C MET A 645 -5.99 8.43 7.49
N ASN A 646 -6.40 7.18 7.68
CA ASN A 646 -5.89 6.30 8.73
C ASN A 646 -4.87 5.31 8.14
N ASN A 647 -3.59 5.62 8.31
CA ASN A 647 -2.46 4.84 7.80
C ASN A 647 -2.42 3.38 8.27
N ALA A 648 -3.21 2.99 9.29
CA ALA A 648 -3.34 1.61 9.75
C ALA A 648 -4.22 0.73 8.83
N ARG A 649 -5.12 1.35 8.05
CA ARG A 649 -6.22 0.66 7.33
C ARG A 649 -6.39 1.12 5.87
N ASP A 650 -6.24 2.42 5.63
CA ASP A 650 -6.53 3.05 4.34
C ASP A 650 -5.38 2.90 3.33
N ASP A 651 -5.73 2.76 2.04
CA ASP A 651 -4.75 2.99 0.99
C ASP A 651 -4.56 4.51 0.78
N ALA A 652 -3.38 5.01 1.12
CA ALA A 652 -3.08 6.44 1.10
C ALA A 652 -3.25 7.09 -0.28
N PHE A 653 -3.08 6.33 -1.37
CA PHE A 653 -3.27 6.85 -2.72
C PHE A 653 -4.75 6.88 -3.11
N GLU A 654 -5.54 5.88 -2.71
CA GLU A 654 -6.99 5.87 -2.94
C GLU A 654 -7.69 7.02 -2.19
N VAL A 655 -7.31 7.25 -0.92
CA VAL A 655 -7.83 8.37 -0.13
C VAL A 655 -7.46 9.72 -0.74
N LEU A 656 -6.20 9.90 -1.16
CA LEU A 656 -5.75 11.15 -1.79
C LEU A 656 -6.46 11.41 -3.13
N ASP A 657 -6.57 10.38 -3.99
CA ASP A 657 -7.19 10.54 -5.31
C ASP A 657 -8.70 10.87 -5.19
N ARG A 658 -9.39 10.29 -4.18
CA ARG A 658 -10.77 10.68 -3.81
C ARG A 658 -10.84 12.14 -3.33
N TRP A 659 -10.03 12.50 -2.35
CA TRP A 659 -10.04 13.83 -1.72
C TRP A 659 -9.63 14.95 -2.70
N THR A 660 -8.76 14.64 -3.67
CA THR A 660 -8.42 15.53 -4.79
C THR A 660 -9.67 15.94 -5.59
N GLY A 661 -10.66 15.05 -5.73
CA GLY A 661 -11.94 15.36 -6.38
C GLY A 661 -12.79 16.34 -5.57
N GLU A 662 -12.83 16.18 -4.24
CA GLU A 662 -13.57 17.03 -3.32
C GLU A 662 -13.00 18.46 -3.27
N ILE A 663 -11.68 18.61 -3.22
CA ILE A 663 -10.99 19.91 -3.30
C ILE A 663 -11.43 20.71 -4.52
N LEU A 664 -11.43 20.08 -5.68
CA LEU A 664 -11.73 20.76 -6.94
C LEU A 664 -13.21 21.12 -7.06
N GLY A 665 -14.12 20.28 -6.53
CA GLY A 665 -15.54 20.62 -6.42
C GLY A 665 -15.76 21.88 -5.56
N ALA A 666 -15.15 21.93 -4.37
CA ALA A 666 -15.24 23.07 -3.46
C ALA A 666 -14.61 24.36 -4.00
N MET A 667 -13.62 24.27 -4.91
CA MET A 667 -13.02 25.43 -5.57
C MET A 667 -13.86 25.98 -6.74
N CYS A 668 -14.85 25.23 -7.23
CA CYS A 668 -15.71 25.62 -8.35
C CYS A 668 -17.02 26.30 -7.94
N ASP A 669 -17.67 25.88 -6.84
CA ASP A 669 -18.97 26.42 -6.43
C ASP A 669 -19.04 26.82 -4.94
N GLY A 670 -19.35 28.10 -4.67
CA GLY A 670 -19.32 28.71 -3.34
C GLY A 670 -20.50 28.38 -2.40
N LYS A 671 -20.97 27.13 -2.33
CA LYS A 671 -22.00 26.68 -1.36
C LYS A 671 -21.72 25.27 -0.84
N PRO A 672 -21.51 25.07 0.48
CA PRO A 672 -21.38 23.74 1.07
C PRO A 672 -22.76 23.08 1.27
N GLY A 673 -22.89 21.83 0.84
CA GLY A 673 -23.96 20.92 1.25
C GLY A 673 -25.21 20.89 0.36
N THR A 674 -25.21 20.03 -0.66
CA THR A 674 -26.38 19.24 -1.13
C THR A 674 -25.93 18.21 -2.16
N GLU A 675 -26.17 16.91 -1.88
CA GLU A 675 -26.19 15.74 -2.79
C GLU A 675 -25.09 15.51 -3.86
N ALA A 676 -24.03 16.33 -3.93
CA ALA A 676 -22.96 16.23 -4.93
C ALA A 676 -21.85 15.19 -4.60
N ALA A 677 -22.03 14.35 -3.58
CA ALA A 677 -21.01 13.44 -3.04
C ALA A 677 -20.77 12.16 -3.89
N ALA A 678 -21.37 12.06 -5.09
CA ALA A 678 -21.17 10.93 -5.99
C ALA A 678 -21.09 11.39 -7.46
N GLY A 679 -19.88 11.50 -8.02
CA GLY A 679 -19.67 11.60 -9.48
C GLY A 679 -19.00 12.87 -10.03
N TRP A 680 -18.06 13.49 -9.31
CA TRP A 680 -17.28 14.62 -9.84
C TRP A 680 -15.94 14.15 -10.45
N SER A 681 -15.93 13.90 -11.76
CA SER A 681 -14.75 13.57 -12.58
C SER A 681 -14.30 14.78 -13.42
N PRO A 682 -13.07 14.80 -13.99
CA PRO A 682 -12.36 16.04 -14.34
C PRO A 682 -12.83 16.78 -15.61
N SER A 683 -12.27 17.99 -15.78
CA SER A 683 -12.05 18.78 -17.02
C SER A 683 -13.21 19.54 -17.70
N TRP A 684 -13.90 20.48 -17.02
CA TRP A 684 -14.96 21.29 -17.67
C TRP A 684 -15.11 22.78 -17.27
N SER A 685 -14.38 23.32 -16.27
CA SER A 685 -14.70 24.63 -15.65
C SER A 685 -13.63 25.74 -15.75
N SER A 686 -12.54 25.55 -16.49
CA SER A 686 -11.48 26.56 -16.64
C SER A 686 -11.20 26.89 -18.11
N SER A 687 -10.95 28.15 -18.43
CA SER A 687 -10.35 28.57 -19.71
C SER A 687 -9.07 27.77 -20.00
N PRO A 688 -8.75 27.49 -21.28
CA PRO A 688 -7.59 26.70 -21.65
C PRO A 688 -6.30 27.39 -21.16
N CYS A 689 -5.37 26.63 -20.58
CA CYS A 689 -4.06 27.12 -20.14
C CYS A 689 -3.03 27.24 -21.27
N PHE A 690 -3.50 27.28 -22.52
CA PHE A 690 -2.70 27.29 -23.73
C PHE A 690 -3.48 27.96 -24.86
N ASP A 691 -2.77 28.66 -25.73
CA ASP A 691 -3.27 29.25 -26.96
C ASP A 691 -2.79 28.43 -28.16
N VAL A 692 -3.57 28.42 -29.23
CA VAL A 692 -3.29 27.69 -30.47
C VAL A 692 -3.26 28.67 -31.62
N LYS A 693 -2.06 29.17 -31.96
CA LYS A 693 -1.87 30.12 -33.04
C LYS A 693 -1.69 29.41 -34.37
N VAL A 694 -2.50 29.78 -35.35
CA VAL A 694 -2.36 29.33 -36.74
C VAL A 694 -1.22 30.10 -37.39
N VAL A 695 -0.32 29.41 -38.09
CA VAL A 695 0.86 29.99 -38.72
C VAL A 695 0.65 30.08 -40.23
N GLU A 696 0.49 31.30 -40.74
CA GLU A 696 0.47 31.59 -42.18
C GLU A 696 1.90 31.61 -42.74
N SER A 697 2.44 30.45 -43.11
CA SER A 697 3.78 30.37 -43.73
C SER A 697 3.87 29.22 -44.75
N PRO A 698 3.78 29.51 -46.06
CA PRO A 698 3.66 28.50 -47.12
C PRO A 698 4.85 27.54 -47.30
N ASN A 699 6.01 27.86 -46.71
CA ASN A 699 7.29 27.20 -47.02
C ASN A 699 7.96 26.47 -45.82
N MET A 700 7.26 26.26 -44.70
CA MET A 700 7.82 25.43 -43.63
C MET A 700 7.66 23.94 -43.95
N ASN A 701 8.73 23.32 -44.43
CA ASN A 701 8.90 21.87 -44.37
C ASN A 701 9.07 21.44 -42.91
N VAL A 702 7.96 21.35 -42.18
CA VAL A 702 7.89 20.57 -40.95
C VAL A 702 8.01 19.11 -41.38
N GLU A 703 9.19 18.50 -41.21
CA GLU A 703 9.35 17.05 -41.34
C GLU A 703 8.22 16.37 -40.57
N SER A 704 7.61 15.32 -41.14
CA SER A 704 6.44 14.67 -40.56
C SER A 704 6.84 13.95 -39.27
N THR A 705 6.90 14.71 -38.19
CA THR A 705 7.24 14.29 -36.84
C THR A 705 6.11 13.39 -36.35
N THR A 706 6.26 12.10 -36.63
CA THR A 706 5.40 11.06 -36.05
C THR A 706 5.38 11.29 -34.54
N PRO A 707 4.19 11.35 -33.90
CA PRO A 707 4.10 11.53 -32.46
C PRO A 707 5.03 10.53 -31.76
N SER A 708 5.86 11.03 -30.85
CA SER A 708 6.74 10.18 -30.04
C SER A 708 5.89 9.16 -29.29
N SER A 709 6.40 7.93 -29.15
CA SER A 709 5.68 6.90 -28.38
C SER A 709 5.47 7.41 -26.96
N PRO A 710 4.24 7.36 -26.42
CA PRO A 710 3.96 7.76 -25.04
C PRO A 710 4.83 6.96 -24.04
N PRO A 711 5.22 7.54 -22.89
CA PRO A 711 6.03 6.84 -21.90
C PRO A 711 5.43 5.47 -21.51
N GLY A 712 6.24 4.41 -21.57
CA GLY A 712 5.81 3.04 -21.32
C GLY A 712 5.11 2.32 -22.50
N PHE A 713 5.08 2.94 -23.68
CA PHE A 713 4.60 2.35 -24.93
C PHE A 713 5.72 2.24 -25.97
N CYS A 714 5.59 1.27 -26.87
CA CYS A 714 6.51 1.00 -27.97
C CYS A 714 5.73 0.84 -29.28
N THR A 715 6.37 1.09 -30.42
CA THR A 715 5.74 0.96 -31.74
C THR A 715 5.84 -0.48 -32.24
N ALA A 716 4.71 -1.18 -32.33
CA ALA A 716 4.59 -2.40 -33.14
C ALA A 716 4.14 -2.06 -34.56
N THR A 717 4.42 -2.94 -35.51
CA THR A 717 4.06 -2.77 -36.92
C THR A 717 2.93 -3.72 -37.30
N VAL A 718 1.88 -3.22 -37.95
CA VAL A 718 0.82 -4.07 -38.50
C VAL A 718 1.37 -4.89 -39.66
N SER A 719 1.13 -6.19 -39.65
CA SER A 719 1.49 -7.09 -40.74
C SER A 719 0.30 -7.49 -41.61
N ASP A 720 -0.89 -7.64 -41.00
CA ASP A 720 -2.15 -7.90 -41.71
C ASP A 720 -3.36 -7.45 -40.88
N LEU A 721 -4.47 -7.14 -41.56
CA LEU A 721 -5.78 -6.88 -40.95
C LEU A 721 -6.87 -7.53 -41.81
N ARG A 722 -7.62 -8.46 -41.21
CA ARG A 722 -8.78 -9.10 -41.88
C ARG A 722 -10.07 -8.91 -41.09
N THR A 723 -11.17 -8.75 -41.82
CA THR A 723 -12.52 -8.78 -41.25
C THR A 723 -12.94 -10.23 -41.06
N LEU A 724 -13.39 -10.60 -39.85
CA LEU A 724 -13.82 -11.96 -39.53
C LEU A 724 -15.32 -12.17 -39.64
N ALA A 725 -16.12 -11.12 -39.43
CA ALA A 725 -17.56 -11.19 -39.45
C ALA A 725 -18.16 -9.91 -40.03
N VAL A 726 -19.21 -10.09 -40.82
CA VAL A 726 -20.02 -9.03 -41.40
C VAL A 726 -21.48 -9.34 -41.08
N ASP A 727 -22.20 -8.32 -40.61
CA ASP A 727 -23.64 -8.41 -40.35
C ASP A 727 -24.38 -8.59 -41.70
N PRO A 728 -25.11 -9.69 -41.93
CA PRO A 728 -25.64 -10.03 -43.24
C PRO A 728 -26.79 -9.12 -43.69
N ASP A 729 -27.51 -8.51 -42.74
CA ASP A 729 -28.66 -7.64 -43.01
C ASP A 729 -28.20 -6.21 -43.37
N THR A 730 -27.08 -5.76 -42.81
CA THR A 730 -26.60 -4.37 -42.94
C THR A 730 -25.24 -4.20 -43.63
N GLY A 731 -24.55 -5.29 -43.98
CA GLY A 731 -23.22 -5.27 -44.60
C GLY A 731 -22.11 -4.71 -43.71
N ARG A 732 -22.37 -4.50 -42.41
CA ARG A 732 -21.42 -3.87 -41.48
C ARG A 732 -20.37 -4.84 -40.97
N ARG A 733 -19.12 -4.41 -40.92
CA ARG A 733 -18.01 -5.18 -40.31
C ARG A 733 -18.21 -5.23 -38.79
N GLU A 734 -18.30 -6.42 -38.20
CA GLU A 734 -18.60 -6.58 -36.76
C GLU A 734 -17.42 -7.05 -35.91
N LYS A 735 -16.48 -7.78 -36.52
CA LYS A 735 -15.35 -8.44 -35.82
C LYS A 735 -14.11 -8.37 -36.70
N GLY A 736 -12.97 -8.02 -36.10
CA GLY A 736 -11.68 -7.90 -36.79
C GLY A 736 -10.61 -8.80 -36.20
N HIS A 737 -9.62 -9.14 -37.03
CA HIS A 737 -8.38 -9.81 -36.65
C HIS A 737 -7.20 -9.00 -37.15
N LEU A 738 -6.31 -8.61 -36.23
CA LEU A 738 -5.11 -7.82 -36.52
C LEU A 738 -3.86 -8.65 -36.22
N GLU A 739 -2.92 -8.72 -37.16
CA GLU A 739 -1.59 -9.30 -36.94
C GLU A 739 -0.55 -8.17 -36.74
N LEU A 740 0.18 -8.24 -35.63
CA LEU A 740 1.22 -7.29 -35.23
C LEU A 740 2.59 -7.98 -35.23
N ILE A 741 3.62 -7.25 -35.67
CA ILE A 741 5.04 -7.54 -35.42
C ILE A 741 5.43 -6.71 -34.20
N LEU A 742 5.71 -7.38 -33.08
CA LEU A 742 6.19 -6.77 -31.84
C LEU A 742 7.65 -6.32 -31.99
N PRO A 743 8.12 -5.30 -31.23
CA PRO A 743 9.53 -4.90 -31.25
C PRO A 743 10.52 -6.02 -30.89
N VAL A 744 11.78 -5.84 -31.30
CA VAL A 744 12.91 -6.70 -30.89
C VAL A 744 12.95 -6.81 -29.36
N GLY A 745 13.08 -8.04 -28.83
CA GLY A 745 13.14 -8.30 -27.38
C GLY A 745 11.79 -8.30 -26.66
N MET A 746 10.70 -7.82 -27.27
CA MET A 746 9.36 -7.92 -26.68
C MET A 746 8.81 -9.35 -26.84
N THR A 747 8.21 -9.88 -25.76
CA THR A 747 7.63 -11.22 -25.73
C THR A 747 6.19 -11.19 -25.20
N TYR A 748 5.41 -12.20 -25.53
CA TYR A 748 4.04 -12.38 -25.02
C TYR A 748 3.74 -13.88 -24.79
N ALA A 749 2.63 -14.18 -24.12
CA ALA A 749 2.15 -15.54 -23.91
C ALA A 749 0.61 -15.64 -24.09
N PRO A 750 0.05 -16.83 -24.36
CA PRO A 750 -1.40 -17.05 -24.34
C PRO A 750 -1.99 -16.66 -22.97
N GLY A 751 -3.09 -15.91 -22.97
CA GLY A 751 -3.73 -15.39 -21.75
C GLY A 751 -3.09 -14.10 -21.19
N TRP A 752 -2.15 -13.48 -21.92
CA TRP A 752 -1.70 -12.11 -21.65
C TRP A 752 -2.49 -11.08 -22.46
N HIS A 753 -2.31 -9.82 -22.09
CA HIS A 753 -2.99 -8.68 -22.69
C HIS A 753 -2.01 -7.70 -23.33
N VAL A 754 -2.52 -6.94 -24.29
CA VAL A 754 -1.86 -5.75 -24.82
C VAL A 754 -2.75 -4.54 -24.62
N GLN A 755 -2.16 -3.44 -24.15
CA GLN A 755 -2.77 -2.14 -24.17
C GLN A 755 -2.39 -1.44 -25.48
N VAL A 756 -3.38 -0.99 -26.25
CA VAL A 756 -3.18 -0.22 -27.48
C VAL A 756 -3.69 1.20 -27.28
N ILE A 757 -2.90 2.21 -27.59
CA ILE A 757 -3.38 3.60 -27.65
C ILE A 757 -3.96 3.84 -29.05
N PRO A 758 -5.27 4.10 -29.20
CA PRO A 758 -5.86 4.33 -30.50
C PRO A 758 -5.72 5.79 -30.92
N ARG A 759 -5.89 6.05 -32.22
CA ARG A 759 -5.91 7.40 -32.81
C ARG A 759 -7.32 7.73 -33.29
N ASN A 760 -7.69 9.01 -33.29
CA ASN A 760 -8.91 9.45 -33.96
C ASN A 760 -8.79 9.26 -35.48
N ASP A 761 -9.92 8.97 -36.13
CA ASP A 761 -9.99 8.95 -37.59
C ASP A 761 -9.91 10.34 -38.20
N LYS A 762 -9.44 10.41 -39.45
CA LYS A 762 -9.28 11.67 -40.17
C LYS A 762 -10.59 12.45 -40.30
N ALA A 763 -11.73 11.79 -40.52
CA ALA A 763 -13.01 12.49 -40.68
C ALA A 763 -13.44 13.22 -39.39
N SER A 764 -13.23 12.62 -38.21
CA SER A 764 -13.46 13.31 -36.93
C SER A 764 -12.50 14.48 -36.68
N ILE A 765 -11.24 14.36 -37.09
CA ILE A 765 -10.24 15.44 -37.00
C ILE A 765 -10.61 16.60 -37.94
N ASP A 766 -10.88 16.29 -39.21
CA ASP A 766 -11.26 17.26 -40.23
C ASP A 766 -12.59 17.97 -39.86
N ARG A 767 -13.56 17.24 -39.29
CA ARG A 767 -14.81 17.79 -38.76
C ARG A 767 -14.57 18.78 -37.61
N ALA A 768 -13.71 18.41 -36.65
CA ALA A 768 -13.34 19.30 -35.55
C ALA A 768 -12.63 20.57 -36.05
N LEU A 769 -11.70 20.45 -36.99
CA LEU A 769 -10.96 21.59 -37.57
C LEU A 769 -11.81 22.46 -38.51
N CYS A 770 -12.78 21.87 -39.22
CA CYS A 770 -13.67 22.58 -40.12
C CYS A 770 -14.54 23.63 -39.39
N ARG A 771 -14.90 23.39 -38.12
CA ARG A 771 -15.58 24.39 -37.27
C ARG A 771 -14.79 25.70 -37.14
N PHE A 772 -13.46 25.64 -37.28
CA PHE A 772 -12.53 26.77 -37.21
C PHE A 772 -12.03 27.24 -38.58
N GLY A 773 -12.55 26.67 -39.69
CA GLY A 773 -12.04 26.94 -41.04
C GLY A 773 -10.64 26.38 -41.32
N LEU A 774 -10.12 25.47 -40.48
CA LEU A 774 -8.77 24.93 -40.59
C LEU A 774 -8.73 23.59 -41.33
N ARG A 775 -7.60 23.33 -41.97
CA ARG A 775 -7.26 22.05 -42.61
C ARG A 775 -6.38 21.18 -41.72
N SER A 776 -6.36 19.87 -41.93
CA SER A 776 -5.52 18.93 -41.17
C SER A 776 -4.02 19.20 -41.21
N ASP A 777 -3.57 19.84 -42.31
CA ASP A 777 -2.19 20.21 -42.64
C ASP A 777 -1.86 21.67 -42.32
N ALA A 778 -2.82 22.46 -41.82
CA ALA A 778 -2.54 23.81 -41.33
C ALA A 778 -1.56 23.73 -40.15
N ILE A 779 -0.50 24.55 -40.19
CA ILE A 779 0.49 24.58 -39.11
C ILE A 779 -0.06 25.42 -37.96
N VAL A 780 0.00 24.87 -36.76
CA VAL A 780 -0.33 25.55 -35.51
C VAL A 780 0.86 25.49 -34.56
N ILE A 781 1.00 26.50 -33.71
CA ILE A 781 1.90 26.48 -32.56
C ILE A 781 1.04 26.50 -31.31
N VAL A 782 1.18 25.47 -30.49
CA VAL A 782 0.60 25.43 -29.14
C VAL A 782 1.53 26.19 -28.21
N ASN A 783 1.11 27.37 -27.78
CA ASN A 783 1.83 28.17 -26.81
C ASN A 783 1.19 27.94 -25.44
N ALA A 784 1.98 27.63 -24.42
CA ALA A 784 1.46 27.72 -23.06
C ALA A 784 1.13 29.19 -22.75
N GLU A 785 -0.08 29.47 -22.29
CA GLU A 785 -0.36 30.78 -21.72
C GLU A 785 0.13 30.82 -20.27
N ASN A 786 0.48 32.01 -19.79
CA ASN A 786 0.67 32.31 -18.38
C ASN A 786 1.70 31.45 -17.61
N GLY A 787 2.70 30.89 -18.31
CA GLY A 787 3.79 30.14 -17.71
C GLY A 787 3.44 28.70 -17.28
N ALA A 788 2.36 28.12 -17.82
CA ALA A 788 2.03 26.72 -17.57
C ALA A 788 3.14 25.78 -18.12
N THR A 789 3.65 24.87 -17.27
CA THR A 789 4.85 24.03 -17.56
C THR A 789 4.63 22.90 -18.58
N GLY A 790 3.52 22.90 -19.31
CA GLY A 790 3.14 21.85 -20.27
C GLY A 790 2.81 20.48 -19.66
N ARG A 791 2.97 20.30 -18.33
CA ARG A 791 2.73 19.03 -17.62
C ARG A 791 1.24 18.64 -17.65
N GLY A 792 0.84 17.96 -18.72
CA GLY A 792 -0.52 17.48 -18.94
C GLY A 792 -1.06 17.71 -20.35
N LEU A 793 -0.33 18.45 -21.17
CA LEU A 793 -0.49 18.47 -22.62
C LEU A 793 0.33 17.32 -23.20
N ASP A 794 -0.35 16.32 -23.75
CA ASP A 794 0.29 15.16 -24.41
C ASP A 794 0.76 15.54 -25.84
N MET A 795 1.33 16.75 -25.98
CA MET A 795 1.63 17.45 -27.24
C MET A 795 2.85 18.38 -27.06
N PRO A 796 3.62 18.68 -28.12
CA PRO A 796 4.78 19.56 -28.02
C PRO A 796 4.37 21.05 -27.92
N LEU A 797 4.99 21.78 -26.99
CA LEU A 797 4.81 23.22 -26.83
C LEU A 797 5.84 24.03 -27.63
N GLY A 798 5.44 25.22 -28.09
CA GLY A 798 6.32 26.19 -28.76
C GLY A 798 6.86 25.75 -30.13
N MET A 799 6.49 24.55 -30.59
CA MET A 799 6.91 24.00 -31.88
C MET A 799 5.75 24.00 -32.89
N PRO A 800 6.02 24.25 -34.17
CA PRO A 800 5.03 24.15 -35.23
C PRO A 800 4.66 22.68 -35.47
N ILE A 801 3.38 22.37 -35.29
CA ILE A 801 2.80 21.05 -35.54
C ILE A 801 1.63 21.15 -36.52
N PRO A 802 1.31 20.10 -37.29
CA PRO A 802 0.05 20.03 -38.03
C PRO A 802 -1.14 20.12 -37.06
N ALA A 803 -2.19 20.86 -37.41
CA ALA A 803 -3.40 21.03 -36.60
C ALA A 803 -4.07 19.70 -36.24
N SER A 804 -3.90 18.67 -37.08
CA SER A 804 -4.35 17.30 -36.80
C SER A 804 -3.68 16.64 -35.57
N HIS A 805 -2.49 17.09 -35.16
CA HIS A 805 -1.80 16.56 -33.96
C HIS A 805 -2.43 17.06 -32.65
N LEU A 806 -3.19 18.17 -32.67
CA LEU A 806 -3.95 18.68 -31.49
C LEU A 806 -4.93 17.65 -30.91
N PHE A 807 -5.35 16.67 -31.71
CA PHE A 807 -6.29 15.64 -31.31
C PHE A 807 -5.66 14.25 -31.19
N ALA A 808 -4.32 14.14 -31.23
CA ALA A 808 -3.64 12.85 -31.09
C ALA A 808 -3.84 12.24 -29.69
N GLY A 809 -3.75 13.07 -28.64
CA GLY A 809 -3.91 12.68 -27.23
C GLY A 809 -5.31 12.93 -26.63
N ARG A 810 -6.35 13.17 -27.44
CA ARG A 810 -7.70 13.58 -27.00
C ARG A 810 -8.77 12.72 -27.65
N ASP A 811 -9.77 12.25 -26.92
CA ASP A 811 -10.82 11.36 -27.46
C ASP A 811 -12.01 12.16 -28.00
N LEU A 812 -12.07 12.36 -29.33
CA LEU A 812 -13.07 13.18 -30.01
C LEU A 812 -14.49 12.57 -30.01
N ARG A 813 -14.62 11.26 -29.78
CA ARG A 813 -15.90 10.53 -29.90
C ARG A 813 -16.45 10.08 -28.54
N ARG A 814 -15.76 10.39 -27.44
CA ARG A 814 -16.22 10.04 -26.09
C ARG A 814 -17.54 10.74 -25.80
N ALA A 815 -18.56 9.94 -25.47
CA ALA A 815 -19.84 10.45 -25.01
C ALA A 815 -19.68 11.29 -23.74
N ILE A 816 -20.42 12.39 -23.65
CA ILE A 816 -20.45 13.27 -22.47
C ILE A 816 -21.01 12.48 -21.27
N THR A 817 -20.18 12.27 -20.25
CA THR A 817 -20.57 11.53 -19.03
C THR A 817 -21.30 12.38 -17.99
N ARG A 818 -21.19 13.73 -18.08
CA ARG A 818 -21.88 14.69 -17.20
C ARG A 818 -22.56 15.78 -18.05
N PRO A 819 -23.71 15.49 -18.69
CA PRO A 819 -24.36 16.41 -19.61
C PRO A 819 -24.58 17.82 -19.07
N ASP A 820 -24.97 17.94 -17.81
CA ASP A 820 -25.31 19.21 -17.15
C ASP A 820 -24.14 20.21 -17.24
N VAL A 821 -22.96 19.85 -16.72
CA VAL A 821 -21.78 20.73 -16.70
C VAL A 821 -21.31 21.14 -18.10
N VAL A 822 -21.41 20.22 -19.07
CA VAL A 822 -21.01 20.53 -20.46
C VAL A 822 -21.99 21.50 -21.09
N LEU A 823 -23.28 21.29 -20.88
CA LEU A 823 -24.34 22.15 -21.41
C LEU A 823 -24.33 23.53 -20.74
N ASP A 824 -24.08 23.60 -19.44
CA ASP A 824 -23.93 24.86 -18.70
C ASP A 824 -22.77 25.68 -19.28
N ARG A 825 -21.59 25.08 -19.48
CA ARG A 825 -20.44 25.77 -20.08
C ARG A 825 -20.67 26.17 -21.53
N LEU A 826 -21.35 25.34 -22.34
CA LEU A 826 -21.71 25.71 -23.71
C LEU A 826 -22.78 26.81 -23.75
N SER A 827 -23.66 26.87 -22.75
CA SER A 827 -24.65 27.95 -22.56
C SER A 827 -23.97 29.27 -22.20
N GLU A 828 -22.97 29.27 -21.31
CA GLU A 828 -22.15 30.47 -21.03
C GLU A 828 -21.50 31.04 -22.29
N LEU A 829 -21.02 30.16 -23.19
CA LEU A 829 -20.39 30.54 -24.46
C LEU A 829 -21.41 30.86 -25.58
N ALA A 830 -22.70 30.58 -25.38
CA ALA A 830 -23.72 30.83 -26.39
C ALA A 830 -24.04 32.34 -26.49
N VAL A 831 -23.92 32.90 -27.69
CA VAL A 831 -24.18 34.32 -27.98
C VAL A 831 -25.65 34.57 -28.32
N ASP A 832 -26.28 33.63 -29.01
CA ASP A 832 -27.72 33.66 -29.31
C ASP A 832 -28.54 33.15 -28.12
N ASP A 833 -29.59 33.90 -27.76
CA ASP A 833 -30.53 33.55 -26.67
C ASP A 833 -31.25 32.23 -26.96
N THR A 834 -31.49 31.89 -28.23
CA THR A 834 -32.14 30.63 -28.64
C THR A 834 -31.23 29.43 -28.38
N ALA A 835 -29.96 29.53 -28.77
CA ALA A 835 -28.93 28.53 -28.47
C ALA A 835 -28.67 28.39 -26.97
N ARG A 836 -28.60 29.53 -26.24
CA ARG A 836 -28.43 29.54 -24.78
C ARG A 836 -29.59 28.83 -24.08
N ALA A 837 -30.83 29.15 -24.45
CA ALA A 837 -32.02 28.50 -23.91
C ALA A 837 -32.10 27.01 -24.28
N ALA A 838 -31.65 26.62 -25.48
CA ALA A 838 -31.61 25.20 -25.87
C ALA A 838 -30.62 24.39 -25.02
N LEU A 839 -29.43 24.94 -24.77
CA LEU A 839 -28.37 24.32 -24.00
C LEU A 839 -28.69 24.29 -22.49
N ALA A 840 -29.14 25.41 -21.90
CA ALA A 840 -29.42 25.56 -20.47
C ALA A 840 -30.63 24.76 -19.93
N THR A 841 -31.22 23.85 -20.70
CA THR A 841 -32.41 23.10 -20.25
C THR A 841 -32.05 21.77 -19.60
N THR A 842 -32.67 21.49 -18.45
CA THR A 842 -32.67 20.15 -17.82
C THR A 842 -33.13 19.06 -18.80
N LYS A 843 -34.00 19.41 -19.75
CA LYS A 843 -34.47 18.54 -20.84
C LYS A 843 -33.35 18.18 -21.84
N ALA A 844 -32.43 19.08 -22.14
CA ALA A 844 -31.24 18.77 -22.96
C ALA A 844 -30.29 17.83 -22.22
N ALA A 845 -30.05 18.06 -20.92
CA ALA A 845 -29.26 17.15 -20.08
C ALA A 845 -29.89 15.75 -19.99
N GLU A 846 -31.20 15.66 -19.77
CA GLU A 846 -31.95 14.39 -19.84
C GLU A 846 -31.87 13.72 -21.21
N SER A 847 -31.96 14.49 -22.30
CA SER A 847 -31.86 13.98 -23.66
C SER A 847 -30.50 13.34 -23.91
N LEU A 848 -29.42 13.97 -23.43
CA LEU A 848 -28.06 13.42 -23.49
C LEU A 848 -27.85 12.23 -22.53
N ARG A 849 -28.55 12.16 -21.39
CA ARG A 849 -28.55 10.94 -20.56
C ARG A 849 -29.27 9.76 -21.25
N LYS A 850 -30.33 10.04 -22.00
CA LYS A 850 -31.13 9.04 -22.74
C LYS A 850 -30.48 8.62 -24.08
N ASN A 851 -29.80 9.56 -24.75
CA ASN A 851 -29.10 9.36 -26.02
C ASN A 851 -27.74 10.09 -25.94
N PRO A 852 -26.70 9.43 -25.39
CA PRO A 852 -25.39 10.03 -25.18
C PRO A 852 -24.77 10.50 -26.50
N ARG A 853 -24.10 11.65 -26.48
CA ARG A 853 -23.43 12.25 -27.66
C ARG A 853 -22.03 12.72 -27.30
N SER A 854 -21.13 12.82 -28.27
CA SER A 854 -19.83 13.47 -28.04
C SER A 854 -19.99 14.99 -27.99
N LEU A 855 -18.98 15.69 -27.45
CA LEU A 855 -18.93 17.16 -27.46
C LEU A 855 -19.08 17.72 -28.88
N LEU A 856 -18.45 17.09 -29.86
CA LEU A 856 -18.48 17.53 -31.26
C LEU A 856 -19.90 17.38 -31.86
N ASP A 857 -20.65 16.35 -31.49
CA ASP A 857 -22.05 16.17 -31.93
C ASP A 857 -23.03 17.14 -31.26
N VAL A 858 -22.71 17.64 -30.06
CA VAL A 858 -23.47 18.73 -29.44
C VAL A 858 -23.17 20.05 -30.14
N LEU A 859 -21.89 20.35 -30.38
CA LEU A 859 -21.46 21.57 -31.06
C LEU A 859 -22.00 21.70 -32.49
N ASP A 860 -22.07 20.61 -33.25
CA ASP A 860 -22.58 20.62 -34.64
C ASP A 860 -24.08 20.94 -34.76
N GLN A 861 -24.84 20.87 -33.67
CA GLN A 861 -26.25 21.31 -33.66
C GLN A 861 -26.38 22.85 -33.67
N PHE A 862 -25.28 23.57 -33.46
CA PHE A 862 -25.25 25.04 -33.39
C PHE A 862 -24.17 25.61 -34.32
N PRO A 863 -24.49 26.63 -35.14
CA PRO A 863 -23.48 27.26 -36.00
C PRO A 863 -22.35 27.86 -35.16
N PRO A 864 -21.11 27.97 -35.69
CA PRO A 864 -19.96 28.53 -34.96
C PRO A 864 -20.22 29.94 -34.41
N SER A 865 -21.09 30.72 -35.05
CA SER A 865 -21.49 32.06 -34.60
C SER A 865 -22.47 32.08 -33.43
N ALA A 866 -23.26 31.03 -33.22
CA ALA A 866 -24.20 30.94 -32.10
C ALA A 866 -23.53 30.42 -30.82
N VAL A 867 -22.56 29.51 -30.96
CA VAL A 867 -21.74 28.98 -29.86
C VAL A 867 -20.26 29.04 -30.26
N PRO A 868 -19.62 30.23 -30.16
CA PRO A 868 -18.21 30.44 -30.43
C PRO A 868 -17.33 29.82 -29.34
N VAL A 869 -16.93 28.57 -29.55
CA VAL A 869 -15.86 27.91 -28.80
C VAL A 869 -14.54 28.15 -29.54
N THR A 870 -13.45 28.42 -28.85
CA THR A 870 -12.10 28.51 -29.43
C THR A 870 -11.44 27.14 -29.65
N LEU A 871 -10.41 27.06 -30.49
CA LEU A 871 -9.70 25.80 -30.76
C LEU A 871 -9.01 25.26 -29.50
N ALA A 872 -8.48 26.15 -28.68
CA ALA A 872 -7.89 25.83 -27.38
C ALA A 872 -8.94 25.30 -26.39
N GLU A 873 -10.11 25.95 -26.27
CA GLU A 873 -11.21 25.46 -25.43
C GLU A 873 -11.67 24.06 -25.85
N LEU A 874 -11.83 23.81 -27.16
CA LEU A 874 -12.22 22.48 -27.64
C LEU A 874 -11.20 21.41 -27.21
N VAL A 875 -9.90 21.67 -27.36
CA VAL A 875 -8.83 20.73 -26.95
C VAL A 875 -8.77 20.53 -25.42
N ALA A 876 -9.15 21.55 -24.63
CA ALA A 876 -9.19 21.49 -23.17
C ALA A 876 -10.42 20.74 -22.62
N LEU A 877 -11.57 20.86 -23.28
CA LEU A 877 -12.82 20.18 -22.91
C LEU A 877 -12.82 18.69 -23.30
N LEU A 878 -11.94 18.26 -24.20
CA LEU A 878 -11.85 16.87 -24.63
C LEU A 878 -11.08 15.98 -23.63
N PRO A 879 -11.60 14.80 -23.26
CA PRO A 879 -10.92 13.89 -22.35
C PRO A 879 -9.65 13.29 -22.98
N ARG A 880 -8.66 12.95 -22.15
CA ARG A 880 -7.41 12.30 -22.62
C ARG A 880 -7.68 10.94 -23.26
N MET A 881 -6.95 10.64 -24.33
CA MET A 881 -7.02 9.35 -25.02
C MET A 881 -6.58 8.21 -24.09
N GLN A 882 -7.48 7.26 -23.83
CA GLN A 882 -7.20 6.11 -22.98
C GLN A 882 -6.63 4.94 -23.80
N ALA A 883 -5.70 4.18 -23.23
CA ALA A 883 -5.30 2.90 -23.80
C ALA A 883 -6.43 1.86 -23.66
N ARG A 884 -6.61 1.00 -24.66
CA ARG A 884 -7.62 -0.06 -24.68
C ARG A 884 -6.93 -1.41 -24.57
N THR A 885 -7.38 -2.24 -23.63
CA THR A 885 -6.83 -3.58 -23.37
C THR A 885 -7.48 -4.62 -24.29
N TYR A 886 -6.67 -5.47 -24.92
CA TYR A 886 -7.11 -6.60 -25.74
C TYR A 886 -6.34 -7.86 -25.34
N SER A 887 -7.01 -9.02 -25.29
CA SER A 887 -6.36 -10.31 -25.06
C SER A 887 -5.68 -10.81 -26.34
N PHE A 888 -4.47 -11.38 -26.23
CA PHE A 888 -3.80 -11.99 -27.38
C PHE A 888 -4.56 -13.22 -27.88
N SER A 889 -4.73 -13.32 -29.21
CA SER A 889 -5.44 -14.41 -29.88
C SER A 889 -4.54 -15.40 -30.64
N SER A 890 -3.26 -15.45 -30.30
CA SER A 890 -2.29 -16.40 -30.86
C SER A 890 -1.37 -16.98 -29.79
N CYS A 891 -0.78 -18.13 -30.09
CA CYS A 891 0.37 -18.66 -29.34
C CYS A 891 1.68 -18.31 -30.07
N PRO A 892 2.71 -17.73 -29.40
CA PRO A 892 3.97 -17.37 -30.06
C PRO A 892 4.65 -18.56 -30.75
N ALA A 893 4.66 -19.73 -30.10
CA ALA A 893 5.24 -20.96 -30.64
C ALA A 893 4.49 -21.44 -31.90
N HIS A 894 3.16 -21.36 -31.91
CA HIS A 894 2.34 -21.72 -33.07
C HIS A 894 2.63 -20.80 -34.26
N VAL A 895 2.63 -19.49 -34.02
CA VAL A 895 2.89 -18.51 -35.09
C VAL A 895 4.30 -18.69 -35.66
N ALA A 896 5.31 -18.95 -34.82
CA ALA A 896 6.66 -19.28 -35.27
C ALA A 896 6.72 -20.59 -36.09
N ALA A 897 6.00 -21.64 -35.68
CA ALA A 897 5.96 -22.92 -36.39
C ALA A 897 5.20 -22.87 -37.73
N THR A 898 4.21 -21.98 -37.85
CA THR A 898 3.38 -21.84 -39.07
C THR A 898 3.89 -20.77 -40.06
N ALA A 899 4.89 -19.97 -39.69
CA ALA A 899 5.42 -18.92 -40.53
C ALA A 899 6.12 -19.49 -41.78
N LYS A 900 5.53 -19.27 -42.97
CA LYS A 900 6.11 -19.68 -44.27
C LYS A 900 7.38 -18.90 -44.66
N THR A 901 7.72 -17.85 -43.92
CA THR A 901 8.91 -17.02 -44.09
C THR A 901 9.73 -17.03 -42.80
N SER A 902 11.05 -17.02 -42.94
CA SER A 902 11.99 -17.12 -41.80
C SER A 902 11.68 -16.10 -40.71
N PRO A 903 11.64 -16.48 -39.41
CA PRO A 903 11.20 -15.64 -38.29
C PRO A 903 12.11 -14.43 -38.00
N HIS A 904 13.14 -14.17 -38.81
CA HIS A 904 14.10 -13.07 -38.63
C HIS A 904 14.09 -12.04 -39.75
N ALA A 905 13.26 -12.22 -40.80
CA ALA A 905 13.25 -11.29 -41.94
C ALA A 905 12.82 -9.85 -41.58
N HIS A 906 12.03 -9.66 -40.52
CA HIS A 906 11.43 -8.36 -40.12
C HIS A 906 11.57 -8.08 -38.59
N GLY A 907 12.60 -8.63 -37.94
CA GLY A 907 13.07 -8.18 -36.62
C GLY A 907 12.32 -8.62 -35.34
N GLY A 908 11.05 -9.05 -35.39
CA GLY A 908 10.26 -9.23 -34.16
C GLY A 908 9.23 -10.37 -34.12
N GLN A 909 8.72 -10.68 -32.93
CA GLN A 909 7.71 -11.74 -32.73
C GLN A 909 6.35 -11.33 -33.33
N ARG A 910 5.67 -12.24 -34.02
CA ARG A 910 4.29 -12.03 -34.49
C ARG A 910 3.27 -12.36 -33.41
N ALA A 911 2.30 -11.46 -33.24
CA ALA A 911 1.17 -11.60 -32.33
C ALA A 911 -0.15 -11.22 -33.01
N THR A 912 -1.27 -11.77 -32.56
CA THR A 912 -2.59 -11.48 -33.15
C THR A 912 -3.58 -11.01 -32.11
N LEU A 913 -4.51 -10.14 -32.51
CA LEU A 913 -5.62 -9.66 -31.68
C LEU A 913 -6.96 -9.96 -32.37
N THR A 914 -7.98 -10.31 -31.59
CA THR A 914 -9.37 -10.42 -32.05
C THR A 914 -10.20 -9.39 -31.32
N PHE A 915 -10.97 -8.58 -32.04
CA PHE A 915 -11.73 -7.47 -31.44
C PHE A 915 -13.13 -7.34 -32.06
N SER A 916 -14.05 -6.76 -31.28
CA SER A 916 -15.36 -6.35 -31.76
C SER A 916 -15.31 -4.92 -32.27
N ILE A 917 -15.89 -4.68 -33.44
CA ILE A 917 -16.07 -3.33 -33.99
C ILE A 917 -17.37 -2.78 -33.43
N VAL A 918 -17.28 -1.71 -32.64
CA VAL A 918 -18.44 -1.00 -32.09
C VAL A 918 -18.88 0.04 -33.12
N ASP A 919 -19.68 -0.42 -34.09
CA ASP A 919 -20.21 0.40 -35.19
C ASP A 919 -21.75 0.38 -35.28
N GLN A 920 -22.37 1.22 -34.45
CA GLN A 920 -23.76 1.62 -34.66
C GLN A 920 -23.77 2.78 -35.67
N GLN A 921 -24.15 2.48 -36.92
CA GLN A 921 -24.07 3.40 -38.06
C GLN A 921 -24.90 4.70 -37.92
N THR A 922 -25.82 4.75 -36.94
CA THR A 922 -26.68 5.90 -36.64
C THR A 922 -26.41 6.51 -35.26
N ASP A 923 -25.38 6.05 -34.55
CA ASP A 923 -25.08 6.45 -33.17
C ASP A 923 -23.87 7.41 -33.12
N PRO A 924 -24.02 8.61 -32.51
CA PRO A 924 -22.89 9.53 -32.30
C PRO A 924 -21.72 8.94 -31.48
N THR A 925 -21.90 7.82 -30.78
CA THR A 925 -20.92 7.25 -29.82
C THR A 925 -20.02 6.13 -30.38
N ARG A 926 -19.74 6.14 -31.68
CA ARG A 926 -18.77 5.20 -32.34
C ARG A 926 -17.46 5.05 -31.55
N GLY A 927 -17.13 3.82 -31.16
CA GLY A 927 -15.99 3.54 -30.27
C GLY A 927 -14.62 3.68 -30.94
N VAL A 928 -13.83 4.69 -30.55
CA VAL A 928 -12.51 5.02 -31.14
C VAL A 928 -11.59 3.80 -31.23
N GLY A 929 -11.42 3.06 -30.14
CA GLY A 929 -10.47 1.94 -30.06
C GLY A 929 -10.67 0.89 -31.16
N SER A 930 -11.88 0.36 -31.28
CA SER A 930 -12.17 -0.69 -32.26
C SER A 930 -12.22 -0.20 -33.70
N ASN A 931 -12.67 1.04 -33.93
CA ASN A 931 -12.72 1.61 -35.27
C ASN A 931 -11.31 1.91 -35.78
N PHE A 932 -10.43 2.46 -34.95
CA PHE A 932 -9.00 2.63 -35.25
C PHE A 932 -8.36 1.31 -35.69
N LEU A 933 -8.52 0.22 -34.92
CA LEU A 933 -7.97 -1.08 -35.32
C LEU A 933 -8.56 -1.61 -36.63
N SER A 934 -9.80 -1.25 -36.98
CA SER A 934 -10.48 -1.68 -38.21
C SER A 934 -10.09 -0.89 -39.47
N THR A 935 -9.27 0.15 -39.33
CA THR A 935 -8.81 1.01 -40.43
C THR A 935 -7.31 0.89 -40.72
N LEU A 936 -6.58 0.08 -39.95
CA LEU A 936 -5.13 -0.11 -40.13
C LEU A 936 -4.80 -0.86 -41.43
N ALA A 937 -3.72 -0.45 -42.09
CA ALA A 937 -3.12 -1.13 -43.22
C ALA A 937 -1.85 -1.91 -42.80
N SER A 938 -1.37 -2.80 -43.67
CA SER A 938 -0.03 -3.39 -43.51
C SER A 938 1.04 -2.30 -43.49
N GLN A 939 2.05 -2.48 -42.64
CA GLN A 939 3.11 -1.53 -42.27
C GLN A 939 2.69 -0.34 -41.38
N ASP A 940 1.41 -0.20 -40.99
CA ASP A 940 1.02 0.87 -40.08
C ASP A 940 1.66 0.73 -38.68
N PRO A 941 2.16 1.83 -38.07
CA PRO A 941 2.66 1.83 -36.70
C PRO A 941 1.51 1.90 -35.68
N VAL A 942 1.60 1.06 -34.64
CA VAL A 942 0.65 1.00 -33.53
C VAL A 942 1.40 1.06 -32.21
N HIS A 943 1.07 2.03 -31.35
CA HIS A 943 1.67 2.13 -30.03
C HIS A 943 1.02 1.13 -29.07
N ILE A 944 1.84 0.21 -28.56
CA ILE A 944 1.42 -0.86 -27.67
C ILE A 944 2.24 -0.91 -26.38
N SER A 945 1.64 -1.46 -25.32
CA SER A 945 2.32 -1.85 -24.09
C SER A 945 1.81 -3.24 -23.70
N VAL A 946 2.72 -4.22 -23.65
CA VAL A 946 2.36 -5.58 -23.24
C VAL A 946 2.19 -5.62 -21.73
N ARG A 947 1.04 -6.12 -21.29
CA ARG A 947 0.78 -6.39 -19.89
C ARG A 947 0.82 -7.90 -19.67
N PRO A 948 1.87 -8.44 -19.02
CA PRO A 948 1.73 -9.71 -18.32
C PRO A 948 0.52 -9.56 -17.41
N GLY A 949 -0.49 -10.42 -17.56
CA GLY A 949 -1.74 -10.29 -16.79
C GLY A 949 -1.40 -10.22 -15.29
N GLN A 950 -1.99 -9.23 -14.61
CA GLN A 950 -1.37 -8.53 -13.47
C GLN A 950 -0.59 -9.45 -12.50
N ASP A 951 0.60 -8.96 -12.14
CA ASP A 951 1.52 -9.58 -11.15
C ASP A 951 2.14 -10.92 -11.58
N GLY A 952 2.05 -11.28 -12.87
CA GLY A 952 2.40 -12.62 -13.34
C GLY A 952 1.43 -13.70 -12.84
N SER A 953 0.34 -13.27 -12.18
CA SER A 953 -0.59 -14.08 -11.42
C SER A 953 -1.87 -14.42 -12.18
N SER A 954 -2.00 -13.96 -13.44
CA SER A 954 -3.16 -14.28 -14.30
C SER A 954 -3.49 -15.77 -14.26
N LYS A 955 -4.56 -16.09 -13.52
CA LYS A 955 -5.16 -17.42 -13.49
C LYS A 955 -5.77 -17.79 -14.84
N PHE A 956 -5.96 -16.81 -15.74
CA PHE A 956 -6.51 -17.01 -17.07
C PHE A 956 -5.43 -17.56 -18.03
N ARG A 957 -5.08 -18.82 -17.81
CA ARG A 957 -4.12 -19.60 -18.60
C ARG A 957 -4.56 -21.06 -18.64
N LEU A 958 -4.01 -21.84 -19.57
CA LEU A 958 -4.19 -23.28 -19.55
C LEU A 958 -3.60 -23.91 -18.26
N PRO A 959 -4.14 -25.06 -17.82
CA PRO A 959 -3.54 -25.87 -16.77
C PRO A 959 -2.06 -26.15 -17.05
N SER A 960 -1.23 -26.16 -15.99
CA SER A 960 0.21 -26.43 -16.11
C SER A 960 0.51 -27.88 -16.54
N ASP A 961 -0.41 -28.81 -16.26
CA ASP A 961 -0.40 -30.16 -16.79
C ASP A 961 -1.27 -30.22 -18.07
N PRO A 962 -0.70 -30.54 -19.25
CA PRO A 962 -1.48 -30.69 -20.48
C PRO A 962 -2.55 -31.79 -20.42
N SER A 963 -2.40 -32.79 -19.54
CA SER A 963 -3.33 -33.92 -19.38
C SER A 963 -4.63 -33.55 -18.65
N THR A 964 -4.65 -32.39 -17.99
CA THR A 964 -5.83 -31.85 -17.29
C THR A 964 -6.88 -31.38 -18.31
N PRO A 965 -8.16 -31.80 -18.19
CA PRO A 965 -9.20 -31.33 -19.10
C PRO A 965 -9.48 -29.82 -18.95
N VAL A 966 -9.95 -29.19 -20.01
CA VAL A 966 -10.28 -27.75 -20.01
C VAL A 966 -11.61 -27.48 -20.70
N ILE A 967 -12.46 -26.68 -20.05
CA ILE A 967 -13.75 -26.22 -20.55
C ILE A 967 -13.63 -24.72 -20.80
N MET A 968 -13.52 -24.32 -22.05
CA MET A 968 -13.41 -22.94 -22.50
C MET A 968 -14.80 -22.43 -22.89
N ILE A 969 -15.18 -21.23 -22.45
CA ILE A 969 -16.50 -20.64 -22.69
C ILE A 969 -16.32 -19.18 -23.14
N GLY A 970 -16.61 -18.90 -24.40
CA GLY A 970 -16.51 -17.55 -24.97
C GLY A 970 -17.70 -17.16 -25.81
N ALA A 971 -17.92 -15.85 -25.97
CA ALA A 971 -18.88 -15.33 -26.94
C ALA A 971 -18.32 -14.11 -27.69
N GLY A 972 -18.60 -14.03 -28.99
CA GLY A 972 -18.06 -12.99 -29.88
C GLY A 972 -16.53 -12.88 -29.78
N ALA A 973 -16.01 -11.66 -29.56
CA ALA A 973 -14.56 -11.46 -29.41
C ALA A 973 -13.95 -12.14 -28.17
N GLY A 974 -14.74 -12.64 -27.22
CA GLY A 974 -14.28 -13.48 -26.11
C GLY A 974 -13.63 -14.80 -26.56
N ILE A 975 -13.72 -15.15 -27.84
CA ILE A 975 -12.94 -16.23 -28.46
C ILE A 975 -11.42 -15.98 -28.43
N ALA A 976 -10.97 -14.73 -28.28
CA ALA A 976 -9.59 -14.30 -28.43
C ALA A 976 -8.58 -15.19 -27.68
N PRO A 977 -8.57 -15.26 -26.33
CA PRO A 977 -7.60 -16.08 -25.61
C PRO A 977 -7.79 -17.59 -25.85
N PHE A 978 -9.01 -18.04 -26.17
CA PHE A 978 -9.27 -19.45 -26.46
C PHE A 978 -8.65 -19.90 -27.78
N ARG A 979 -8.58 -19.04 -28.80
CA ARG A 979 -7.79 -19.32 -30.00
C ARG A 979 -6.31 -19.52 -29.65
N ALA A 980 -5.74 -18.65 -28.80
CA ALA A 980 -4.37 -18.79 -28.33
C ALA A 980 -4.14 -20.10 -27.55
N PHE A 981 -5.10 -20.50 -26.71
CA PHE A 981 -5.03 -21.77 -25.97
C PHE A 981 -5.21 -23.01 -26.85
N VAL A 982 -6.09 -22.98 -27.84
CA VAL A 982 -6.24 -24.08 -28.82
C VAL A 982 -4.95 -24.25 -29.62
N GLN A 983 -4.34 -23.15 -30.08
CA GLN A 983 -3.02 -23.17 -30.72
C GLN A 983 -1.91 -23.71 -29.80
N GLN A 984 -1.88 -23.28 -28.53
CA GLN A 984 -0.92 -23.77 -27.55
C GLN A 984 -1.08 -25.30 -27.31
N ARG A 985 -2.31 -25.80 -27.25
CA ARG A 985 -2.60 -27.24 -27.16
C ARG A 985 -2.15 -28.00 -28.40
N ALA A 986 -2.35 -27.42 -29.60
CA ALA A 986 -1.85 -28.02 -30.83
C ALA A 986 -0.31 -28.15 -30.85
N GLU A 987 0.43 -27.14 -30.38
CA GLU A 987 1.90 -27.25 -30.25
C GLU A 987 2.31 -28.28 -29.20
N LEU A 988 1.62 -28.33 -28.05
CA LEU A 988 1.87 -29.34 -27.03
C LEU A 988 1.71 -30.76 -27.59
N LEU A 989 0.65 -31.02 -28.35
CA LEU A 989 0.42 -32.32 -29.00
C LEU A 989 1.50 -32.65 -30.06
N ARG A 990 1.89 -31.69 -30.90
CA ARG A 990 2.99 -31.89 -31.88
C ARG A 990 4.33 -32.21 -31.21
N ASN A 991 4.57 -31.62 -30.03
CA ASN A 991 5.75 -31.88 -29.21
C ASN A 991 5.62 -33.16 -28.34
N GLY A 992 4.61 -34.00 -28.59
CA GLY A 992 4.44 -35.31 -27.94
C GLY A 992 3.76 -35.29 -26.58
N ALA A 993 3.17 -34.17 -26.15
CA ALA A 993 2.43 -34.11 -24.88
C ALA A 993 1.06 -34.79 -24.99
N VAL A 994 0.70 -35.56 -23.96
CA VAL A 994 -0.64 -36.15 -23.81
C VAL A 994 -1.62 -35.07 -23.36
N LEU A 995 -2.65 -34.80 -24.16
CA LEU A 995 -3.65 -33.79 -23.87
C LEU A 995 -4.87 -34.36 -23.12
N GLY A 996 -5.31 -33.63 -22.09
CA GLY A 996 -6.64 -33.78 -21.51
C GLY A 996 -7.72 -33.29 -22.46
N ARG A 997 -8.97 -33.73 -22.28
CA ARG A 997 -10.10 -33.32 -23.14
C ARG A 997 -10.28 -31.80 -23.13
N GLY A 998 -10.16 -31.16 -24.29
CA GLY A 998 -10.48 -29.75 -24.49
C GLY A 998 -11.88 -29.59 -25.08
N LEU A 999 -12.76 -28.83 -24.41
CA LEU A 999 -14.11 -28.53 -24.86
C LEU A 999 -14.29 -27.00 -24.91
N LEU A 1000 -14.69 -26.47 -26.06
CA LEU A 1000 -14.91 -25.04 -26.28
C LEU A 1000 -16.38 -24.78 -26.59
N PHE A 1001 -17.08 -24.08 -25.72
CA PHE A 1001 -18.38 -23.51 -26.00
C PHE A 1001 -18.21 -22.10 -26.58
N PHE A 1002 -18.66 -21.89 -27.81
CA PHE A 1002 -18.58 -20.61 -28.49
C PHE A 1002 -19.97 -20.05 -28.85
N GLY A 1003 -20.29 -18.87 -28.32
CA GLY A 1003 -21.53 -18.16 -28.59
C GLY A 1003 -21.38 -17.07 -29.65
N CYS A 1004 -22.23 -17.09 -30.67
CA CYS A 1004 -22.30 -16.05 -31.69
C CYS A 1004 -23.76 -15.88 -32.20
N LYS A 1005 -24.01 -14.99 -33.15
CA LYS A 1005 -25.35 -14.84 -33.76
C LYS A 1005 -25.65 -16.06 -34.62
N GLY A 1006 -24.78 -16.40 -35.56
CA GLY A 1006 -24.96 -17.51 -36.49
C GLY A 1006 -23.66 -17.87 -37.22
N PRO A 1007 -23.74 -18.57 -38.37
CA PRO A 1007 -22.56 -18.95 -39.14
C PRO A 1007 -21.75 -17.79 -39.74
N HIS A 1008 -22.31 -16.56 -39.79
CA HIS A 1008 -21.67 -15.37 -40.35
C HIS A 1008 -20.71 -14.66 -39.37
N ASP A 1009 -20.86 -14.89 -38.06
CA ASP A 1009 -19.98 -14.39 -37.01
C ASP A 1009 -19.32 -15.53 -36.19
N ASP A 1010 -19.25 -16.72 -36.80
CA ASP A 1010 -18.54 -17.90 -36.32
C ASP A 1010 -17.02 -17.74 -36.51
N LEU A 1011 -16.41 -16.94 -35.64
CA LEU A 1011 -15.01 -16.53 -35.76
C LEU A 1011 -14.06 -17.73 -35.78
N TYR A 1012 -13.15 -17.72 -36.77
CA TYR A 1012 -12.16 -18.78 -36.99
C TYR A 1012 -12.76 -20.17 -37.25
N ARG A 1013 -13.96 -20.25 -37.83
CA ARG A 1013 -14.68 -21.51 -38.04
C ARG A 1013 -13.83 -22.62 -38.64
N ASP A 1014 -13.11 -22.34 -39.72
CA ASP A 1014 -12.34 -23.34 -40.46
C ASP A 1014 -11.07 -23.77 -39.69
N GLU A 1015 -10.37 -22.81 -39.06
CA GLU A 1015 -9.22 -23.08 -38.19
C GLU A 1015 -9.63 -23.97 -37.00
N LEU A 1016 -10.70 -23.57 -36.29
CA LEU A 1016 -11.21 -24.29 -35.12
C LEU A 1016 -11.80 -25.67 -35.46
N SER A 1017 -12.31 -25.86 -36.68
CA SER A 1017 -12.87 -27.15 -37.13
C SER A 1017 -11.83 -28.05 -37.80
N GLY A 1018 -10.65 -27.51 -38.16
CA GLY A 1018 -9.53 -28.25 -38.72
C GLY A 1018 -8.61 -28.93 -37.68
N TYR A 1019 -8.75 -28.60 -36.40
CA TYR A 1019 -8.04 -29.30 -35.33
C TYR A 1019 -8.68 -30.67 -35.01
N SER A 1020 -7.85 -31.64 -34.60
CA SER A 1020 -8.38 -32.94 -34.13
C SER A 1020 -9.16 -32.78 -32.81
N THR A 1021 -10.05 -33.74 -32.56
CA THR A 1021 -10.87 -33.81 -31.33
C THR A 1021 -10.06 -33.96 -30.04
N ASP A 1022 -8.76 -34.27 -30.15
CA ASP A 1022 -7.81 -34.37 -29.04
C ASP A 1022 -7.31 -32.97 -28.62
N VAL A 1023 -7.12 -32.08 -29.60
CA VAL A 1023 -6.78 -30.68 -29.36
C VAL A 1023 -8.00 -29.95 -28.77
N VAL A 1024 -9.14 -29.97 -29.46
CA VAL A 1024 -10.39 -29.32 -29.00
C VAL A 1024 -11.63 -29.92 -29.68
N THR A 1025 -12.73 -29.99 -28.94
CA THR A 1025 -14.09 -30.16 -29.48
C THR A 1025 -14.85 -28.85 -29.32
N VAL A 1026 -15.51 -28.36 -30.39
CA VAL A 1026 -16.15 -27.03 -30.40
C VAL A 1026 -17.67 -27.17 -30.49
N GLU A 1027 -18.38 -26.72 -29.45
CA GLU A 1027 -19.84 -26.67 -29.38
C GLU A 1027 -20.30 -25.22 -29.61
N ARG A 1028 -21.16 -25.00 -30.62
CA ARG A 1028 -21.52 -23.65 -31.09
C ARG A 1028 -22.94 -23.27 -30.70
N ALA A 1029 -23.10 -22.13 -30.06
CA ALA A 1029 -24.39 -21.60 -29.64
C ALA A 1029 -24.77 -20.39 -30.52
N TYR A 1030 -25.60 -20.65 -31.54
CA TYR A 1030 -26.14 -19.63 -32.43
C TYR A 1030 -27.42 -19.02 -31.83
N SER A 1031 -27.32 -17.77 -31.39
CA SER A 1031 -28.46 -17.02 -30.83
C SER A 1031 -29.48 -16.55 -31.88
N ARG A 1032 -29.12 -16.59 -33.16
CA ARG A 1032 -29.93 -16.24 -34.35
C ARG A 1032 -29.67 -17.24 -35.49
N PRO A 1033 -30.14 -18.50 -35.37
CA PRO A 1033 -29.86 -19.52 -36.38
C PRO A 1033 -30.54 -19.19 -37.72
N LEU A 1034 -29.84 -19.51 -38.82
CA LEU A 1034 -30.41 -19.42 -40.18
C LEU A 1034 -31.65 -20.32 -40.28
N GLY A 1035 -32.77 -19.75 -40.75
CA GLY A 1035 -34.04 -20.49 -40.91
C GLY A 1035 -35.07 -20.30 -39.78
N GLY A 1036 -34.84 -19.42 -38.80
CA GLY A 1036 -35.89 -18.99 -37.85
C GLY A 1036 -36.17 -19.94 -36.69
N GLY A 1037 -35.27 -20.87 -36.38
CA GLY A 1037 -35.35 -21.71 -35.19
C GLY A 1037 -35.13 -20.94 -33.88
N ALA A 1038 -35.47 -21.55 -32.75
CA ALA A 1038 -35.24 -20.98 -31.43
C ALA A 1038 -33.74 -20.70 -31.21
N GLY A 1039 -33.40 -19.46 -30.86
CA GLY A 1039 -32.02 -19.03 -30.59
C GLY A 1039 -31.43 -19.75 -29.39
N ARG A 1040 -30.15 -20.13 -29.48
CA ARG A 1040 -29.41 -20.87 -28.43
C ARG A 1040 -28.22 -20.05 -27.94
N TYR A 1041 -28.19 -19.72 -26.66
CA TYR A 1041 -27.03 -19.13 -25.98
C TYR A 1041 -26.12 -20.22 -25.39
N VAL A 1042 -24.93 -19.82 -24.93
CA VAL A 1042 -23.97 -20.77 -24.35
C VAL A 1042 -24.52 -21.46 -23.09
N ALA A 1043 -25.32 -20.76 -22.28
CA ALA A 1043 -26.04 -21.33 -21.15
C ALA A 1043 -26.94 -22.52 -21.58
N ASP A 1044 -27.69 -22.38 -22.67
CA ASP A 1044 -28.56 -23.43 -23.19
C ASP A 1044 -27.76 -24.63 -23.73
N ALA A 1045 -26.59 -24.37 -24.34
CA ALA A 1045 -25.67 -25.42 -24.78
C ALA A 1045 -25.04 -26.20 -23.60
N LEU A 1046 -24.78 -25.53 -22.48
CA LEU A 1046 -24.32 -26.16 -21.22
C LEU A 1046 -25.42 -27.01 -20.56
N LEU A 1047 -26.68 -26.59 -20.64
CA LEU A 1047 -27.84 -27.32 -20.10
C LEU A 1047 -28.26 -28.53 -20.96
N GLY A 1048 -28.08 -28.43 -22.27
CA GLY A 1048 -28.54 -29.41 -23.25
C GLY A 1048 -27.56 -30.55 -23.55
N LEU A 1049 -27.26 -30.73 -24.85
CA LEU A 1049 -26.60 -31.92 -25.44
C LEU A 1049 -25.30 -32.37 -24.74
N ARG A 1050 -24.53 -31.45 -24.15
CA ARG A 1050 -23.21 -31.71 -23.56
C ARG A 1050 -23.21 -31.77 -22.03
N ARG A 1051 -24.35 -31.63 -21.36
CA ARG A 1051 -24.41 -31.57 -19.88
C ARG A 1051 -23.69 -32.75 -19.19
N GLY A 1052 -23.89 -33.97 -19.69
CA GLY A 1052 -23.21 -35.17 -19.15
C GLY A 1052 -21.70 -35.15 -19.35
N GLU A 1053 -21.21 -34.65 -20.49
CA GLU A 1053 -19.78 -34.50 -20.78
C GLU A 1053 -19.16 -33.39 -19.90
N VAL A 1054 -19.83 -32.24 -19.75
CA VAL A 1054 -19.39 -31.16 -18.85
C VAL A 1054 -19.25 -31.64 -17.40
N VAL A 1055 -20.23 -32.42 -16.93
CA VAL A 1055 -20.20 -33.04 -15.60
C VAL A 1055 -19.05 -34.03 -15.48
N GLU A 1056 -18.85 -34.92 -16.45
CA GLU A 1056 -17.77 -35.91 -16.40
C GLU A 1056 -16.37 -35.26 -16.45
N LEU A 1057 -16.20 -34.21 -17.26
CA LEU A 1057 -14.96 -33.43 -17.26
C LEU A 1057 -14.76 -32.71 -15.92
N TRP A 1058 -15.82 -32.16 -15.32
CA TRP A 1058 -15.74 -31.59 -13.98
C TRP A 1058 -15.30 -32.62 -12.93
N ARG A 1059 -15.84 -33.85 -12.95
CA ARG A 1059 -15.42 -34.95 -12.07
C ARG A 1059 -13.95 -35.31 -12.23
N ARG A 1060 -13.41 -35.17 -13.44
CA ARG A 1060 -12.00 -35.42 -13.81
C ARG A 1060 -11.09 -34.21 -13.57
N GLY A 1061 -11.53 -33.22 -12.80
CA GLY A 1061 -10.70 -32.08 -12.40
C GLY A 1061 -10.59 -30.96 -13.44
N ALA A 1062 -11.49 -30.90 -14.44
CA ALA A 1062 -11.44 -29.86 -15.47
C ALA A 1062 -11.36 -28.44 -14.91
N VAL A 1063 -10.60 -27.58 -15.61
CA VAL A 1063 -10.58 -26.13 -15.38
C VAL A 1063 -11.57 -25.47 -16.35
N VAL A 1064 -12.46 -24.63 -15.82
CA VAL A 1064 -13.43 -23.84 -16.56
C VAL A 1064 -12.88 -22.42 -16.75
N LEU A 1065 -12.73 -21.99 -18.00
CA LEU A 1065 -12.23 -20.67 -18.37
C LEU A 1065 -13.33 -19.92 -19.13
N VAL A 1066 -13.74 -18.74 -18.66
CA VAL A 1066 -14.80 -17.92 -19.27
C VAL A 1066 -14.26 -16.58 -19.74
N CYS A 1067 -14.49 -16.19 -21.00
CA CYS A 1067 -14.07 -14.89 -21.53
C CYS A 1067 -15.21 -14.22 -22.31
N GLY A 1068 -15.56 -12.98 -21.96
CA GLY A 1068 -16.59 -12.22 -22.66
C GLY A 1068 -17.21 -11.10 -21.82
N SER A 1069 -18.47 -10.79 -22.10
CA SER A 1069 -19.23 -9.77 -21.36
C SER A 1069 -19.62 -10.23 -19.96
N LYS A 1070 -19.88 -9.28 -19.06
CA LYS A 1070 -20.44 -9.58 -17.73
C LYS A 1070 -21.74 -10.41 -17.80
N SER A 1071 -22.61 -10.10 -18.75
CA SER A 1071 -23.85 -10.86 -18.98
C SER A 1071 -23.63 -12.33 -19.37
N LEU A 1072 -22.56 -12.63 -20.13
CA LEU A 1072 -22.14 -14.01 -20.40
C LEU A 1072 -21.68 -14.70 -19.13
N ALA A 1073 -20.78 -14.08 -18.37
CA ALA A 1073 -20.24 -14.66 -17.13
C ALA A 1073 -21.34 -14.94 -16.11
N ASP A 1074 -22.22 -13.96 -15.84
CA ASP A 1074 -23.36 -14.13 -14.92
C ASP A 1074 -24.33 -15.21 -15.43
N GLY A 1075 -24.53 -15.34 -16.75
CA GLY A 1075 -25.31 -16.40 -17.38
C GLY A 1075 -24.70 -17.79 -17.17
N VAL A 1076 -23.38 -17.92 -17.35
CA VAL A 1076 -22.64 -19.17 -17.10
C VAL A 1076 -22.70 -19.54 -15.63
N VAL A 1077 -22.47 -18.60 -14.70
CA VAL A 1077 -22.54 -18.83 -13.25
C VAL A 1077 -23.92 -19.34 -12.84
N ARG A 1078 -25.00 -18.64 -13.21
CA ARG A 1078 -26.39 -19.06 -12.88
C ARG A 1078 -26.74 -20.46 -13.40
N THR A 1079 -26.09 -20.90 -14.47
CA THR A 1079 -26.38 -22.17 -15.15
C THR A 1079 -25.51 -23.32 -14.64
N LEU A 1080 -24.20 -23.09 -14.55
CA LEU A 1080 -23.19 -24.11 -14.29
C LEU A 1080 -23.12 -24.46 -12.79
N VAL A 1081 -23.21 -23.45 -11.91
CA VAL A 1081 -23.04 -23.61 -10.46
C VAL A 1081 -24.05 -24.58 -9.85
N PRO A 1082 -25.38 -24.47 -10.09
CA PRO A 1082 -26.34 -25.40 -9.51
C PRO A 1082 -26.16 -26.85 -10.00
N ILE A 1083 -25.75 -27.03 -11.27
CA ILE A 1083 -25.55 -28.36 -11.86
C ILE A 1083 -24.35 -29.04 -11.20
N LEU A 1084 -23.22 -28.36 -11.15
CA LEU A 1084 -21.96 -28.94 -10.65
C LEU A 1084 -21.98 -29.13 -9.13
N PHE A 1085 -22.53 -28.17 -8.38
CA PHE A 1085 -22.78 -28.32 -6.95
C PHE A 1085 -23.70 -29.51 -6.65
N GLY A 1086 -24.80 -29.65 -7.40
CA GLY A 1086 -25.73 -30.77 -7.24
C GLY A 1086 -25.08 -32.13 -7.49
N VAL A 1087 -24.21 -32.24 -8.51
CA VAL A 1087 -23.44 -33.46 -8.78
C VAL A 1087 -22.45 -33.76 -7.65
N ASP A 1088 -21.61 -32.80 -7.28
CA ASP A 1088 -20.60 -32.99 -6.23
C ASP A 1088 -21.25 -33.36 -4.89
N LYS A 1089 -22.47 -32.84 -4.62
CA LYS A 1089 -23.28 -33.17 -3.42
C LYS A 1089 -23.88 -34.57 -3.48
N LEU A 1090 -24.45 -34.98 -4.61
CA LEU A 1090 -25.03 -36.31 -4.80
C LEU A 1090 -23.98 -37.43 -4.77
N GLU A 1091 -22.75 -37.14 -5.19
CA GLU A 1091 -21.62 -38.08 -5.19
C GLU A 1091 -20.80 -38.08 -3.89
N GLY A 1092 -21.19 -37.29 -2.88
CA GLY A 1092 -20.46 -37.19 -1.62
C GLY A 1092 -19.06 -36.56 -1.74
N ARG A 1093 -18.74 -35.92 -2.88
CA ARG A 1093 -17.48 -35.19 -3.10
C ARG A 1093 -17.39 -33.92 -2.25
N ILE A 1094 -18.54 -33.43 -1.77
CA ILE A 1094 -18.65 -32.31 -0.82
C ILE A 1094 -19.53 -32.73 0.35
N GLY A 1095 -19.23 -32.20 1.53
CA GLY A 1095 -19.97 -32.54 2.76
C GLY A 1095 -21.44 -32.15 2.67
N THR A 1096 -22.29 -32.93 3.35
CA THR A 1096 -23.76 -32.73 3.41
C THR A 1096 -24.19 -31.31 3.78
N HIS A 1097 -23.40 -30.65 4.64
CA HIS A 1097 -23.63 -29.31 5.17
C HIS A 1097 -22.97 -28.17 4.36
N VAL A 1098 -22.31 -28.45 3.23
CA VAL A 1098 -21.70 -27.40 2.39
C VAL A 1098 -22.79 -26.65 1.63
N ASP A 1099 -22.75 -25.31 1.69
CA ASP A 1099 -23.58 -24.42 0.89
C ASP A 1099 -23.00 -24.20 -0.52
N GLN A 1100 -23.89 -23.89 -1.48
CA GLN A 1100 -23.54 -23.65 -2.87
C GLN A 1100 -22.62 -22.44 -3.06
N LYS A 1101 -22.77 -21.40 -2.22
CA LYS A 1101 -21.93 -20.20 -2.29
C LYS A 1101 -20.49 -20.52 -1.90
N ASP A 1102 -20.29 -21.15 -0.74
CA ASP A 1102 -18.97 -21.56 -0.25
C ASP A 1102 -18.26 -22.55 -1.18
N TRP A 1103 -19.02 -23.48 -1.77
CA TRP A 1103 -18.51 -24.39 -2.80
C TRP A 1103 -18.02 -23.62 -4.04
N TRP A 1104 -18.79 -22.64 -4.49
CA TRP A 1104 -18.43 -21.85 -5.66
C TRP A 1104 -17.22 -20.95 -5.42
N GLU A 1105 -17.16 -20.29 -4.26
CA GLU A 1105 -15.99 -19.50 -3.86
C GLU A 1105 -14.73 -20.38 -3.80
N LYS A 1106 -14.83 -21.62 -3.29
CA LYS A 1106 -13.76 -22.64 -3.33
C LYS A 1106 -13.37 -23.09 -4.75
N CYS A 1107 -14.27 -23.03 -5.72
CA CYS A 1107 -13.98 -23.34 -7.13
C CYS A 1107 -13.24 -22.19 -7.84
N MET A 1108 -13.61 -20.93 -7.58
CA MET A 1108 -12.91 -19.75 -8.10
C MET A 1108 -11.51 -19.61 -7.47
N ALA A 1109 -11.47 -19.79 -6.16
CA ALA A 1109 -10.29 -19.90 -5.32
C ALA A 1109 -9.20 -20.81 -5.90
N SER A 1110 -9.53 -22.09 -6.08
CA SER A 1110 -8.64 -23.15 -6.59
C SER A 1110 -8.24 -22.99 -8.05
N GLY A 1111 -8.77 -21.98 -8.76
CA GLY A 1111 -8.54 -21.80 -10.19
C GLY A 1111 -9.25 -22.84 -11.05
N ARG A 1112 -10.20 -23.61 -10.48
CA ARG A 1112 -11.07 -24.52 -11.24
C ARG A 1112 -12.14 -23.78 -12.05
N TYR A 1113 -12.47 -22.55 -11.67
CA TYR A 1113 -13.18 -21.59 -12.50
C TYR A 1113 -12.40 -20.28 -12.54
N VAL A 1114 -12.18 -19.74 -13.73
CA VAL A 1114 -11.58 -18.42 -13.95
C VAL A 1114 -12.36 -17.67 -15.00
N ALA A 1115 -12.75 -16.43 -14.71
CA ALA A 1115 -13.46 -15.56 -15.65
C ALA A 1115 -12.65 -14.30 -15.95
N GLU A 1116 -12.54 -13.97 -17.23
CA GLU A 1116 -11.98 -12.74 -17.78
C GLU A 1116 -13.14 -11.93 -18.38
N VAL A 1117 -13.57 -10.89 -17.67
CA VAL A 1117 -14.80 -10.15 -17.96
C VAL A 1117 -14.46 -8.75 -18.48
N PHE A 1118 -14.95 -8.44 -19.67
CA PHE A 1118 -14.84 -7.12 -20.28
C PHE A 1118 -16.19 -6.37 -20.20
N ALA A 1119 -16.09 -5.05 -20.10
CA ALA A 1119 -17.22 -4.11 -20.06
C ALA A 1119 -17.66 -3.71 -21.48
#